data_AF-A0A9N8WA70-F1
#
_entry.id   AF-A0A9N8WA70-F1
#
_cell.length_a   1.000
_cell.length_b   1.000
_cell.length_c   1.000
_cell.angle_alpha   90.00
_cell.angle_beta   90.00
_cell.angle_gamma   90.00
#
_symmetry.space_group_name_H-M   'P 1'
#
loop_
_entity.id
_entity.type
_entity.pdbx_description
1 polymer ?
#
loop_
_entity_poly.entity_id
_entity_poly.type
_entity_poly.pdbx_seq_one_letter_code
_entity_poly.pdbx_strand_id
1 'polypeptide(L)'
;MFRSRTIICSSPFPSTKLSLRKQPFTISNRKHSHNHPSEIAKLSLTRYDPPTIHEKSHESPSLIILHGLFGSKQNWKSLAKIFAQRLNTHVFTLDLRNHGDSPHLSVHNYEVMADDVAAFIKEHKLNKTVVMGHSMGGRVAMAMALRQVPHIEKLVVVDSSPINTRMPSIFSTYVDVMKKVEQAGVVKLEKADKIMEDYIDDVTIRQFLLTNLKKDPDTGLFKFRIPLNILGDSLEKLGGFPFDSAHHTFHKKTLFVAGTKSNYLLPKDYPTIRTFFPNAVIAELDAGHWGGILFICNFYVLPVISRIATFGNKQVVFTGPLLPPQSQDSFITDKKSLQDLDNEVFNEILPSVSLYTNRGDVLRTEGIKCNICHSIASKIEQFMLLNKTQDITVKEGILICKLFNLQPHRVCEELLPKFGPWAMIVLAKSVFSAENLCSKARLCPKPDFDKPEVIDLPPPRQPVDSSTTTTTNESSADDEKMWVVHLSDWHFDPEYSEGYEAQCGEPVCCRPPNAFGDQATTPAGKWGDYNCDIPKRLIESMLEFVPTVVPKIDYILSTGDLPPHDVWAETPSTIEKTTSETSDIWRKFFKSAPFFPIIGNHESAPVNSFPTSSISNISSVSWLYNSLSKQWNVWLSEDALESIEKRGFYSARLPKDNLRIIGLNTNFWYKFNWWMLIRPHEEWDPEHMLKWVIDELDKAEELGEKVWILGHMAAVSEDSFPSFNEYFSQIIARYKDTIVGQFYGHTHWDEFQVIYDYPNAENHEPRPIGVGYMGPSLTTFRNVNPAFRIYEMNKKTKQIINHYTYYVDIEEANRNNQPEWKLLYDAKSLYNLQDLEPQSWHDLSERFLNDEDEYQTFQRIASRNQALNKYGSCRALESRKQCKKRIICKLRSTFSKHGPYSSNEFCEGQMWVPHLPEDWFLTATLGKKLNVLVDMDKFEEEDYNKSGHDDDGESDGFTLEGLPRAIVRLILGLVLGGDDAICR
;
A
#
# COMPACT_ATOMS: atom_id res chain seq x y z
N MET A 1 -3.96 -67.68 -12.67
CA MET A 1 -4.47 -68.81 -13.50
C MET A 1 -5.64 -68.31 -14.33
N PHE A 2 -5.55 -68.48 -15.66
CA PHE A 2 -6.58 -68.60 -16.73
C PHE A 2 -7.85 -67.70 -16.71
N ARG A 3 -8.08 -66.82 -17.71
CA ARG A 3 -8.80 -67.05 -19.01
C ARG A 3 -10.15 -67.78 -18.81
N SER A 4 -11.30 -67.34 -19.33
CA SER A 4 -11.61 -67.21 -20.76
C SER A 4 -13.02 -66.63 -21.02
N ARG A 5 -13.17 -66.02 -22.21
CA ARG A 5 -14.41 -65.67 -22.92
C ARG A 5 -15.23 -66.91 -23.35
N THR A 6 -16.50 -66.70 -23.78
CA THR A 6 -17.15 -67.08 -25.09
C THR A 6 -18.66 -67.33 -24.87
N ILE A 7 -19.58 -66.43 -25.29
CA ILE A 7 -20.37 -66.37 -26.55
C ILE A 7 -21.14 -67.66 -26.90
N ILE A 8 -22.49 -67.59 -26.99
CA ILE A 8 -23.30 -68.30 -28.00
C ILE A 8 -24.47 -67.40 -28.44
N CYS A 9 -24.61 -67.24 -29.76
CA CYS A 9 -25.75 -66.66 -30.48
C CYS A 9 -26.74 -67.73 -30.94
N SER A 10 -28.00 -67.35 -31.20
CA SER A 10 -28.84 -68.02 -32.20
C SER A 10 -29.90 -67.06 -32.77
N SER A 11 -29.93 -66.94 -34.10
CA SER A 11 -31.04 -66.45 -34.94
C SER A 11 -31.57 -67.62 -35.79
N PRO A 12 -32.72 -67.47 -36.47
CA PRO A 12 -32.66 -67.46 -37.95
C PRO A 12 -33.77 -66.63 -38.68
N PHE A 13 -33.41 -66.12 -39.87
CA PHE A 13 -34.27 -65.67 -41.00
C PHE A 13 -34.11 -66.70 -42.16
N PRO A 14 -35.02 -66.85 -43.17
CA PRO A 14 -34.87 -66.14 -44.48
C PRO A 14 -36.16 -66.01 -45.37
N SER A 15 -36.26 -65.11 -46.37
CA SER A 15 -35.82 -65.28 -47.79
C SER A 15 -36.23 -64.01 -48.60
N THR A 16 -35.38 -63.24 -49.31
CA THR A 16 -34.62 -63.40 -50.61
C THR A 16 -35.52 -63.55 -51.86
N LYS A 17 -35.34 -62.84 -53.01
CA LYS A 17 -34.16 -62.52 -53.87
C LYS A 17 -34.49 -61.28 -54.76
N LEU A 18 -33.56 -60.51 -55.36
CA LEU A 18 -32.66 -60.89 -56.48
C LEU A 18 -31.51 -59.87 -56.72
N SER A 19 -30.40 -60.40 -57.25
CA SER A 19 -29.08 -59.80 -57.59
C SER A 19 -29.01 -59.14 -58.99
N LEU A 20 -28.07 -58.25 -59.37
CA LEU A 20 -26.64 -58.48 -59.69
C LEU A 20 -25.86 -57.16 -59.98
N ARG A 21 -24.53 -57.21 -59.84
CA ARG A 21 -23.47 -56.15 -59.89
C ARG A 21 -23.22 -55.44 -61.25
N LYS A 22 -22.75 -54.16 -61.21
CA LYS A 22 -21.35 -53.69 -61.46
C LYS A 22 -21.20 -52.13 -61.44
N GLN A 23 -20.34 -51.62 -60.53
CA GLN A 23 -19.45 -50.39 -60.47
C GLN A 23 -19.82 -49.03 -61.12
N PRO A 24 -19.16 -47.91 -60.75
CA PRO A 24 -18.73 -47.37 -59.45
C PRO A 24 -19.32 -45.94 -59.21
N PHE A 25 -19.54 -45.51 -57.96
CA PHE A 25 -19.92 -44.10 -57.70
C PHE A 25 -18.98 -43.41 -56.71
N THR A 26 -18.43 -42.33 -57.22
CA THR A 26 -17.63 -41.27 -56.61
C THR A 26 -18.29 -40.68 -55.37
N ILE A 27 -17.47 -40.40 -54.37
CA ILE A 27 -17.84 -39.67 -53.15
C ILE A 27 -18.16 -38.23 -53.53
N SER A 28 -19.41 -37.81 -53.31
CA SER A 28 -19.83 -36.40 -53.34
C SER A 28 -20.12 -35.94 -51.92
N ASN A 29 -19.23 -35.11 -51.37
CA ASN A 29 -19.47 -34.31 -50.17
C ASN A 29 -20.75 -33.49 -50.33
N ARG A 30 -21.79 -33.77 -49.54
CA ARG A 30 -22.93 -32.86 -49.37
C ARG A 30 -22.64 -31.89 -48.22
N LYS A 31 -22.29 -30.65 -48.58
CA LYS A 31 -22.47 -29.46 -47.74
C LYS A 31 -23.97 -29.29 -47.50
N HIS A 32 -24.41 -29.29 -46.24
CA HIS A 32 -25.69 -28.70 -45.89
C HIS A 32 -25.54 -27.18 -45.91
N SER A 33 -25.98 -26.57 -47.02
CA SER A 33 -26.15 -25.13 -47.17
C SER A 33 -27.59 -24.79 -46.78
N HIS A 34 -27.77 -24.01 -45.72
CA HIS A 34 -28.91 -23.10 -45.64
C HIS A 34 -28.43 -21.73 -46.13
N ASN A 35 -28.70 -21.47 -47.41
CA ASN A 35 -28.43 -20.22 -48.10
C ASN A 35 -29.56 -19.21 -47.80
N HIS A 36 -29.28 -18.28 -46.90
CA HIS A 36 -29.46 -16.86 -47.21
C HIS A 36 -28.09 -16.22 -46.95
N PRO A 37 -27.47 -15.48 -47.89
CA PRO A 37 -26.32 -14.67 -47.54
C PRO A 37 -26.83 -13.59 -46.60
N SER A 38 -26.70 -13.79 -45.30
CA SER A 38 -27.03 -12.74 -44.34
C SER A 38 -26.13 -11.57 -44.65
N GLU A 39 -26.73 -10.40 -44.88
CA GLU A 39 -26.00 -9.15 -45.05
C GLU A 39 -25.03 -8.97 -43.86
N ILE A 40 -23.73 -8.88 -44.18
CA ILE A 40 -22.67 -8.64 -43.21
C ILE A 40 -22.69 -7.15 -42.88
N ALA A 41 -22.96 -6.83 -41.62
CA ALA A 41 -22.99 -5.45 -41.16
C ALA A 41 -21.56 -4.91 -41.03
N LYS A 42 -21.30 -3.74 -41.62
CA LYS A 42 -20.07 -2.99 -41.34
C LYS A 42 -20.18 -2.35 -39.95
N LEU A 43 -19.55 -2.96 -38.96
CA LEU A 43 -19.68 -2.53 -37.56
C LEU A 43 -18.96 -1.20 -37.29
N SER A 44 -19.63 -0.32 -36.55
CA SER A 44 -19.04 0.91 -36.02
C SER A 44 -18.10 0.59 -34.86
N LEU A 45 -16.92 1.23 -34.83
CA LEU A 45 -15.87 0.94 -33.86
C LEU A 45 -15.36 2.20 -33.15
N THR A 46 -14.72 2.01 -32.01
CA THR A 46 -13.75 2.94 -31.43
C THR A 46 -12.47 2.17 -31.11
N ARG A 47 -11.32 2.69 -31.54
CA ARG A 47 -9.99 2.12 -31.28
C ARG A 47 -9.31 2.91 -30.16
N TYR A 48 -8.67 2.19 -29.25
CA TYR A 48 -7.84 2.73 -28.18
C TYR A 48 -6.44 2.14 -28.31
N ASP A 49 -5.44 3.02 -28.38
CA ASP A 49 -4.05 2.67 -28.59
C ASP A 49 -3.25 2.72 -27.28
N PRO A 50 -2.22 1.86 -27.14
CA PRO A 50 -1.33 1.90 -25.98
C PRO A 50 -0.39 3.13 -25.99
N PRO A 51 0.09 3.58 -24.82
CA PRO A 51 0.88 4.81 -24.67
C PRO A 51 2.32 4.74 -25.26
N THR A 52 2.93 3.56 -25.40
CA THR A 52 4.24 3.39 -26.05
C THR A 52 4.18 2.30 -27.12
N ILE A 53 4.40 2.69 -28.38
CA ILE A 53 4.52 1.74 -29.50
C ILE A 53 5.95 1.16 -29.48
N HIS A 54 6.20 0.16 -28.63
CA HIS A 54 7.42 -0.64 -28.77
C HIS A 54 7.33 -1.49 -30.04
N GLU A 55 8.44 -1.72 -30.75
CA GLU A 55 8.49 -2.59 -31.94
C GLU A 55 7.94 -4.02 -31.69
N LYS A 56 7.89 -4.46 -30.43
CA LYS A 56 7.26 -5.72 -29.98
C LYS A 56 5.72 -5.71 -29.93
N SER A 57 5.06 -4.56 -30.08
CA SER A 57 3.58 -4.43 -30.04
C SER A 57 2.88 -5.25 -31.13
N HIS A 58 3.55 -5.54 -32.25
CA HIS A 58 3.01 -6.36 -33.33
C HIS A 58 2.84 -7.86 -32.97
N GLU A 59 3.36 -8.35 -31.84
CA GLU A 59 3.23 -9.75 -31.43
C GLU A 59 2.07 -10.03 -30.46
N SER A 60 1.56 -8.99 -29.76
CA SER A 60 0.50 -9.10 -28.74
C SER A 60 -0.90 -9.15 -29.36
N PRO A 61 -1.83 -9.98 -28.84
CA PRO A 61 -3.18 -10.06 -29.38
C PRO A 61 -3.97 -8.77 -29.10
N SER A 62 -4.71 -8.27 -30.08
CA SER A 62 -5.64 -7.15 -29.90
C SER A 62 -6.87 -7.58 -29.11
N LEU A 63 -7.43 -6.70 -28.27
CA LEU A 63 -8.66 -6.98 -27.52
C LEU A 63 -9.87 -6.39 -28.26
N ILE A 64 -10.89 -7.20 -28.50
CA ILE A 64 -12.18 -6.78 -29.05
C ILE A 64 -13.23 -6.90 -27.95
N ILE A 65 -14.00 -5.83 -27.71
CA ILE A 65 -15.01 -5.74 -26.65
C ILE A 65 -16.40 -5.57 -27.27
N LEU A 66 -17.31 -6.46 -26.87
CA LEU A 66 -18.70 -6.53 -27.33
C LEU A 66 -19.68 -6.20 -26.19
N HIS A 67 -20.55 -5.22 -26.41
CA HIS A 67 -21.52 -4.78 -25.40
C HIS A 67 -22.75 -5.71 -25.27
N GLY A 68 -23.50 -5.55 -24.17
CA GLY A 68 -24.78 -6.24 -23.94
C GLY A 68 -25.97 -5.63 -24.71
N LEU A 69 -27.15 -6.23 -24.60
CA LEU A 69 -28.37 -5.77 -25.26
C LEU A 69 -28.72 -4.32 -24.81
N PHE A 70 -29.14 -3.49 -25.77
CA PHE A 70 -29.36 -2.04 -25.60
C PHE A 70 -28.10 -1.23 -25.26
N GLY A 71 -26.91 -1.84 -25.27
CA GLY A 71 -25.64 -1.13 -25.10
C GLY A 71 -25.11 -0.52 -26.40
N SER A 72 -23.92 0.08 -26.28
CA SER A 72 -23.08 0.56 -27.37
C SER A 72 -21.61 0.51 -26.96
N LYS A 73 -20.71 0.70 -27.93
CA LYS A 73 -19.26 0.83 -27.75
C LYS A 73 -18.86 1.90 -26.72
N GLN A 74 -19.71 2.91 -26.51
CA GLN A 74 -19.46 3.99 -25.55
C GLN A 74 -19.56 3.52 -24.09
N ASN A 75 -20.35 2.48 -23.79
CA ASN A 75 -20.43 1.93 -22.43
C ASN A 75 -19.09 1.35 -21.96
N TRP A 76 -18.18 1.07 -22.88
CA TRP A 76 -16.86 0.52 -22.60
C TRP A 76 -15.73 1.54 -22.70
N LYS A 77 -16.02 2.82 -22.98
CA LYS A 77 -15.00 3.84 -23.27
C LYS A 77 -13.92 3.93 -22.19
N SER A 78 -14.32 4.02 -20.92
CA SER A 78 -13.38 4.16 -19.81
C SER A 78 -12.55 2.88 -19.61
N LEU A 79 -13.19 1.70 -19.66
CA LEU A 79 -12.49 0.41 -19.51
C LEU A 79 -11.55 0.12 -20.68
N ALA A 80 -11.95 0.44 -21.91
CA ALA A 80 -11.16 0.19 -23.10
C ALA A 80 -9.86 1.02 -23.13
N LYS A 81 -9.90 2.28 -22.66
CA LYS A 81 -8.69 3.09 -22.43
C LYS A 81 -7.74 2.42 -21.44
N ILE A 82 -8.28 1.94 -20.32
CA ILE A 82 -7.50 1.28 -19.27
C ILE A 82 -6.91 -0.04 -19.78
N PHE A 83 -7.67 -0.83 -20.52
CA PHE A 83 -7.17 -2.07 -21.12
C PHE A 83 -6.06 -1.80 -22.14
N ALA A 84 -6.18 -0.76 -22.98
CA ALA A 84 -5.14 -0.42 -23.95
C ALA A 84 -3.83 -0.05 -23.26
N GLN A 85 -3.91 0.74 -22.19
CA GLN A 85 -2.76 1.13 -21.37
C GLN A 85 -2.13 -0.06 -20.62
N ARG A 86 -2.94 -0.83 -19.87
CA ARG A 86 -2.43 -1.90 -18.99
C ARG A 86 -1.95 -3.14 -19.73
N LEU A 87 -2.64 -3.52 -20.81
CA LEU A 87 -2.28 -4.69 -21.61
C LEU A 87 -1.26 -4.36 -22.70
N ASN A 88 -0.94 -3.07 -22.87
CA ASN A 88 -0.07 -2.55 -23.90
C ASN A 88 -0.41 -3.11 -25.29
N THR A 89 -1.71 -3.10 -25.64
CA THR A 89 -2.25 -3.65 -26.89
C THR A 89 -3.37 -2.79 -27.44
N HIS A 90 -3.69 -2.94 -28.72
CA HIS A 90 -4.84 -2.26 -29.33
C HIS A 90 -6.15 -2.84 -28.78
N VAL A 91 -7.05 -1.95 -28.37
CA VAL A 91 -8.40 -2.31 -27.91
C VAL A 91 -9.44 -1.72 -28.84
N PHE A 92 -10.37 -2.55 -29.29
CA PHE A 92 -11.48 -2.18 -30.17
C PHE A 92 -12.80 -2.40 -29.42
N THR A 93 -13.60 -1.34 -29.25
CA THR A 93 -14.99 -1.48 -28.82
C THR A 93 -15.89 -1.38 -30.05
N LEU A 94 -16.81 -2.34 -30.21
CA LEU A 94 -17.68 -2.41 -31.39
C LEU A 94 -19.13 -2.16 -30.98
N ASP A 95 -19.86 -1.44 -31.82
CA ASP A 95 -21.32 -1.46 -31.82
C ASP A 95 -21.76 -2.69 -32.62
N LEU A 96 -22.47 -3.64 -31.99
CA LEU A 96 -23.06 -4.76 -32.70
C LEU A 96 -24.20 -4.27 -33.61
N ARG A 97 -24.58 -5.06 -34.64
CA ARG A 97 -25.73 -4.72 -35.51
C ARG A 97 -26.95 -4.31 -34.68
N ASN A 98 -27.76 -3.38 -35.20
CA ASN A 98 -28.93 -2.83 -34.51
C ASN A 98 -28.62 -2.05 -33.20
N HIS A 99 -27.36 -1.71 -32.94
CA HIS A 99 -26.95 -0.94 -31.77
C HIS A 99 -26.01 0.20 -32.15
N GLY A 100 -25.96 1.22 -31.28
CA GLY A 100 -25.06 2.36 -31.43
C GLY A 100 -25.16 3.01 -32.81
N ASP A 101 -24.03 3.10 -33.51
CA ASP A 101 -23.95 3.69 -34.84
C ASP A 101 -23.81 2.62 -35.96
N SER A 102 -24.03 1.34 -35.65
CA SER A 102 -23.97 0.23 -36.62
C SER A 102 -25.26 0.07 -37.43
N PRO A 103 -25.22 -0.50 -38.65
CA PRO A 103 -26.39 -0.67 -39.50
C PRO A 103 -27.56 -1.41 -38.84
N HIS A 104 -28.78 -0.99 -39.20
CA HIS A 104 -30.02 -1.64 -38.77
C HIS A 104 -30.46 -2.68 -39.79
N LEU A 105 -30.43 -3.96 -39.40
CA LEU A 105 -30.75 -5.12 -40.23
C LEU A 105 -31.86 -5.94 -39.60
N SER A 106 -32.76 -6.48 -40.42
CA SER A 106 -33.94 -7.24 -40.00
C SER A 106 -33.62 -8.55 -39.29
N VAL A 107 -32.46 -9.16 -39.56
CA VAL A 107 -32.03 -10.41 -38.92
C VAL A 107 -31.08 -10.13 -37.76
N HIS A 108 -31.47 -10.56 -36.56
CA HIS A 108 -30.72 -10.37 -35.32
C HIS A 108 -30.67 -11.67 -34.49
N ASN A 109 -29.57 -12.42 -34.60
CA ASN A 109 -29.27 -13.64 -33.83
C ASN A 109 -27.76 -13.76 -33.59
N TYR A 110 -27.35 -14.74 -32.78
CA TYR A 110 -25.93 -14.89 -32.39
C TYR A 110 -25.03 -15.30 -33.55
N GLU A 111 -25.53 -16.08 -34.50
CA GLU A 111 -24.76 -16.54 -35.66
C GLU A 111 -24.41 -15.37 -36.59
N VAL A 112 -25.38 -14.52 -36.95
CA VAL A 112 -25.13 -13.38 -37.84
C VAL A 112 -24.31 -12.29 -37.15
N MET A 113 -24.47 -12.10 -35.84
CA MET A 113 -23.61 -11.19 -35.07
C MET A 113 -22.16 -11.69 -35.00
N ALA A 114 -21.97 -13.00 -34.85
CA ALA A 114 -20.63 -13.60 -34.89
C ALA A 114 -19.98 -13.44 -36.27
N ASP A 115 -20.76 -13.57 -37.35
CA ASP A 115 -20.28 -13.38 -38.72
C ASP A 115 -19.87 -11.92 -39.00
N ASP A 116 -20.56 -10.92 -38.43
CA ASP A 116 -20.15 -9.52 -38.53
C ASP A 116 -18.81 -9.24 -37.85
N VAL A 117 -18.61 -9.75 -36.63
CA VAL A 117 -17.36 -9.55 -35.91
C VAL A 117 -16.22 -10.33 -36.58
N ALA A 118 -16.51 -11.50 -37.16
CA ALA A 118 -15.53 -12.23 -37.97
C ALA A 118 -15.13 -11.46 -39.24
N ALA A 119 -16.09 -10.80 -39.90
CA ALA A 119 -15.81 -9.92 -41.03
C ALA A 119 -14.96 -8.70 -40.62
N PHE A 120 -15.23 -8.12 -39.45
CA PHE A 120 -14.41 -7.05 -38.85
C PHE A 120 -12.95 -7.50 -38.62
N ILE A 121 -12.74 -8.67 -37.99
CA ILE A 121 -11.39 -9.22 -37.76
C ILE A 121 -10.63 -9.36 -39.09
N LYS A 122 -11.31 -9.83 -40.14
CA LYS A 122 -10.74 -9.99 -41.48
C LYS A 122 -10.45 -8.66 -42.17
N GLU A 123 -11.38 -7.71 -42.14
CA GLU A 123 -11.23 -6.36 -42.73
C GLU A 123 -10.03 -5.63 -42.13
N HIS A 124 -9.87 -5.71 -40.80
CA HIS A 124 -8.81 -5.04 -40.05
C HIS A 124 -7.52 -5.85 -39.93
N LYS A 125 -7.43 -7.03 -40.57
CA LYS A 125 -6.24 -7.91 -40.62
C LYS A 125 -5.70 -8.25 -39.21
N LEU A 126 -6.59 -8.54 -38.27
CA LEU A 126 -6.20 -8.85 -36.89
C LEU A 126 -5.79 -10.33 -36.78
N ASN A 127 -4.49 -10.59 -36.74
CA ASN A 127 -3.93 -11.94 -36.81
C ASN A 127 -3.98 -12.73 -35.49
N LYS A 128 -4.12 -12.04 -34.35
CA LYS A 128 -4.31 -12.61 -33.01
C LYS A 128 -5.25 -11.71 -32.21
N THR A 129 -6.35 -12.26 -31.69
CA THR A 129 -7.36 -11.49 -30.96
C THR A 129 -7.80 -12.15 -29.66
N VAL A 130 -8.09 -11.33 -28.66
CA VAL A 130 -8.89 -11.72 -27.49
C VAL A 130 -10.27 -11.11 -27.69
N VAL A 131 -11.33 -11.91 -27.55
CA VAL A 131 -12.71 -11.40 -27.63
C VAL A 131 -13.32 -11.42 -26.25
N MET A 132 -13.80 -10.26 -25.81
CA MET A 132 -14.50 -10.04 -24.56
C MET A 132 -15.93 -9.61 -24.84
N GLY A 133 -16.91 -10.20 -24.16
CA GLY A 133 -18.30 -9.82 -24.34
C GLY A 133 -19.11 -9.86 -23.05
N HIS A 134 -20.01 -8.89 -22.86
CA HIS A 134 -20.96 -8.86 -21.76
C HIS A 134 -22.36 -9.28 -22.21
N SER A 135 -23.05 -10.10 -21.41
CA SER A 135 -24.45 -10.47 -21.63
C SER A 135 -24.67 -10.99 -23.07
N MET A 136 -25.43 -10.27 -23.92
CA MET A 136 -25.60 -10.55 -25.35
C MET A 136 -24.26 -10.65 -26.09
N GLY A 137 -23.35 -9.69 -25.90
CA GLY A 137 -22.00 -9.71 -26.49
C GLY A 137 -21.18 -10.91 -26.01
N GLY A 138 -21.42 -11.38 -24.77
CA GLY A 138 -20.81 -12.61 -24.25
C GLY A 138 -21.25 -13.85 -25.05
N ARG A 139 -22.53 -13.95 -25.40
CA ARG A 139 -23.06 -15.03 -26.26
C ARG A 139 -22.58 -14.92 -27.71
N VAL A 140 -22.39 -13.71 -28.23
CA VAL A 140 -21.73 -13.51 -29.54
C VAL A 140 -20.29 -14.00 -29.49
N ALA A 141 -19.53 -13.65 -28.45
CA ALA A 141 -18.14 -14.08 -28.28
C ALA A 141 -18.02 -15.61 -28.15
N MET A 142 -18.94 -16.24 -27.40
CA MET A 142 -19.06 -17.70 -27.33
C MET A 142 -19.40 -18.32 -28.69
N ALA A 143 -20.35 -17.74 -29.44
CA ALA A 143 -20.73 -18.20 -30.77
C ALA A 143 -19.55 -18.15 -31.75
N MET A 144 -18.75 -17.06 -31.72
CA MET A 144 -17.54 -16.95 -32.54
C MET A 144 -16.53 -18.05 -32.22
N ALA A 145 -16.29 -18.32 -30.92
CA ALA A 145 -15.35 -19.33 -30.47
C ALA A 145 -15.79 -20.74 -30.88
N LEU A 146 -17.08 -21.07 -30.71
CA LEU A 146 -17.66 -22.37 -31.06
C LEU A 146 -17.78 -22.60 -32.57
N ARG A 147 -17.90 -21.53 -33.37
CA ARG A 147 -17.80 -21.56 -34.84
C ARG A 147 -16.36 -21.63 -35.35
N GLN A 148 -15.37 -21.65 -34.45
CA GLN A 148 -13.94 -21.69 -34.77
C GLN A 148 -13.50 -20.55 -35.69
N VAL A 149 -14.01 -19.34 -35.43
CA VAL A 149 -13.57 -18.14 -36.16
C VAL A 149 -12.04 -18.02 -36.03
N PRO A 150 -11.29 -17.91 -37.14
CA PRO A 150 -9.84 -17.82 -37.11
C PRO A 150 -9.34 -16.65 -36.24
N HIS A 151 -8.12 -16.77 -35.72
CA HIS A 151 -7.39 -15.74 -34.96
C HIS A 151 -7.86 -15.44 -33.53
N ILE A 152 -8.94 -16.08 -33.03
CA ILE A 152 -9.32 -15.97 -31.61
C ILE A 152 -8.35 -16.78 -30.75
N GLU A 153 -7.56 -16.10 -29.91
CA GLU A 153 -6.57 -16.72 -29.02
C GLU A 153 -7.14 -17.02 -27.64
N LYS A 154 -7.97 -16.12 -27.11
CA LYS A 154 -8.56 -16.24 -25.76
C LYS A 154 -9.96 -15.62 -25.76
N LEU A 155 -10.82 -16.11 -24.86
CA LEU A 155 -12.21 -15.68 -24.72
C LEU A 155 -12.49 -15.18 -23.29
N VAL A 156 -13.20 -14.06 -23.16
CA VAL A 156 -13.70 -13.54 -21.88
C VAL A 156 -15.21 -13.30 -21.98
N VAL A 157 -15.97 -14.00 -21.15
CA VAL A 157 -17.44 -13.92 -21.10
C VAL A 157 -17.84 -13.28 -19.77
N VAL A 158 -18.48 -12.12 -19.83
CA VAL A 158 -18.93 -11.38 -18.64
C VAL A 158 -20.43 -11.58 -18.47
N ASP A 159 -20.77 -12.22 -17.36
CA ASP A 159 -22.11 -12.40 -16.81
C ASP A 159 -23.12 -12.94 -17.83
N SER A 160 -22.73 -14.05 -18.48
CA SER A 160 -23.52 -14.72 -19.52
C SER A 160 -23.17 -16.21 -19.59
N SER A 161 -24.16 -17.02 -19.93
CA SER A 161 -24.09 -18.49 -19.89
C SER A 161 -24.58 -19.13 -21.21
N PRO A 162 -23.99 -20.26 -21.68
CA PRO A 162 -24.36 -20.94 -22.93
C PRO A 162 -25.58 -21.87 -22.75
N ILE A 163 -26.53 -21.51 -21.89
CA ILE A 163 -27.75 -22.28 -21.64
C ILE A 163 -28.97 -21.61 -22.30
N ASN A 164 -29.93 -22.42 -22.74
CA ASN A 164 -31.23 -21.90 -23.16
C ASN A 164 -31.96 -21.31 -21.94
N THR A 165 -32.28 -20.02 -22.01
CA THR A 165 -32.98 -19.30 -20.94
C THR A 165 -34.18 -18.59 -21.53
N ARG A 166 -35.32 -18.68 -20.86
CA ARG A 166 -36.44 -17.80 -21.21
C ARG A 166 -36.02 -16.37 -20.92
N MET A 167 -36.08 -15.49 -21.92
CA MET A 167 -35.76 -14.08 -21.70
C MET A 167 -36.69 -13.51 -20.62
N PRO A 168 -36.14 -12.81 -19.61
CA PRO A 168 -36.95 -12.09 -18.63
C PRO A 168 -37.95 -11.16 -19.32
N SER A 169 -39.23 -11.21 -18.92
CA SER A 169 -40.30 -10.39 -19.51
C SER A 169 -40.01 -8.88 -19.41
N ILE A 170 -39.16 -8.48 -18.48
CA ILE A 170 -38.74 -7.11 -18.28
C ILE A 170 -38.04 -6.50 -19.51
N PHE A 171 -37.37 -7.29 -20.35
CA PHE A 171 -36.78 -6.77 -21.59
C PHE A 171 -37.83 -6.33 -22.61
N SER A 172 -38.96 -7.05 -22.68
CA SER A 172 -40.11 -6.62 -23.48
C SER A 172 -40.70 -5.33 -22.91
N THR A 173 -40.80 -5.23 -21.58
CA THR A 173 -41.22 -3.99 -20.89
C THR A 173 -40.31 -2.81 -21.25
N TYR A 174 -38.98 -2.99 -21.30
CA TYR A 174 -38.07 -1.92 -21.71
C TYR A 174 -38.34 -1.45 -23.15
N VAL A 175 -38.56 -2.38 -24.08
CA VAL A 175 -38.90 -2.04 -25.47
C VAL A 175 -40.23 -1.28 -25.54
N ASP A 176 -41.25 -1.73 -24.82
CA ASP A 176 -42.56 -1.10 -24.81
C ASP A 176 -42.52 0.32 -24.19
N VAL A 177 -41.76 0.49 -23.12
CA VAL A 177 -41.55 1.80 -22.47
C VAL A 177 -40.77 2.75 -23.38
N MET A 178 -39.72 2.27 -24.05
CA MET A 178 -38.99 3.08 -25.05
C MET A 178 -39.91 3.49 -26.22
N LYS A 179 -40.80 2.61 -26.68
CA LYS A 179 -41.82 2.94 -27.70
C LYS A 179 -42.80 4.01 -27.21
N LYS A 180 -43.23 3.94 -25.94
CA LYS A 180 -44.09 4.97 -25.33
C LYS A 180 -43.39 6.34 -25.29
N VAL A 181 -42.10 6.37 -24.98
CA VAL A 181 -41.29 7.61 -25.00
C VAL A 181 -41.25 8.20 -26.41
N GLU A 182 -41.04 7.40 -27.47
CA GLU A 182 -41.08 7.90 -28.85
C GLU A 182 -42.48 8.41 -29.26
N GLN A 183 -43.53 7.68 -28.89
CA GLN A 183 -44.93 8.07 -29.16
C GLN A 183 -45.33 9.37 -28.45
N ALA A 184 -44.73 9.66 -27.29
CA ALA A 184 -44.98 10.87 -26.52
C ALA A 184 -44.33 12.14 -27.10
N GLY A 185 -43.49 12.02 -28.15
CA GLY A 185 -42.88 13.15 -28.84
C GLY A 185 -42.09 14.07 -27.90
N VAL A 186 -41.20 13.50 -27.09
CA VAL A 186 -40.47 14.27 -26.06
C VAL A 186 -39.36 15.13 -26.68
N VAL A 187 -39.20 16.36 -26.19
CA VAL A 187 -38.17 17.32 -26.60
C VAL A 187 -37.12 17.59 -25.51
N LYS A 188 -37.30 16.96 -24.33
CA LYS A 188 -36.49 17.11 -23.13
C LYS A 188 -36.22 15.73 -22.52
N LEU A 189 -34.99 15.51 -22.04
CA LEU A 189 -34.56 14.21 -21.49
C LEU A 189 -35.30 13.88 -20.19
N GLU A 190 -35.57 14.89 -19.36
CA GLU A 190 -36.27 14.74 -18.08
C GLU A 190 -37.69 14.21 -18.27
N LYS A 191 -38.36 14.58 -19.37
CA LYS A 191 -39.69 14.07 -19.71
C LYS A 191 -39.62 12.60 -20.14
N ALA A 192 -38.54 12.19 -20.79
CA ALA A 192 -38.33 10.79 -21.16
C ALA A 192 -38.09 9.92 -19.91
N ASP A 193 -37.22 10.37 -19.00
CA ASP A 193 -36.95 9.65 -17.74
C ASP A 193 -38.22 9.52 -16.89
N LYS A 194 -39.02 10.59 -16.78
CA LYS A 194 -40.28 10.56 -16.04
C LYS A 194 -41.31 9.56 -16.61
N ILE A 195 -41.36 9.40 -17.93
CA ILE A 195 -42.21 8.36 -18.56
C ILE A 195 -41.68 6.96 -18.24
N MET A 196 -40.36 6.79 -18.15
CA MET A 196 -39.74 5.50 -17.82
C MET A 196 -39.89 5.14 -16.33
N GLU A 197 -39.87 6.13 -15.44
CA GLU A 197 -39.99 5.97 -13.99
C GLU A 197 -41.25 5.21 -13.59
N ASP A 198 -42.38 5.45 -14.26
CA ASP A 198 -43.65 4.75 -14.02
C ASP A 198 -43.60 3.22 -14.26
N TYR A 199 -42.54 2.71 -14.91
CA TYR A 199 -42.43 1.30 -15.31
C TYR A 199 -41.09 0.64 -14.95
N ILE A 200 -40.07 1.43 -14.63
CA ILE A 200 -38.71 0.96 -14.35
C ILE A 200 -38.22 1.68 -13.10
N ASP A 201 -38.36 1.04 -11.93
CA ASP A 201 -37.97 1.62 -10.64
C ASP A 201 -36.46 1.91 -10.55
N ASP A 202 -35.63 1.08 -11.20
CA ASP A 202 -34.17 1.18 -11.16
C ASP A 202 -33.65 2.32 -12.04
N VAL A 203 -33.19 3.40 -11.39
CA VAL A 203 -32.62 4.59 -12.05
C VAL A 203 -31.40 4.27 -12.92
N THR A 204 -30.58 3.29 -12.53
CA THR A 204 -29.39 2.89 -13.31
C THR A 204 -29.79 2.32 -14.66
N ILE A 205 -30.86 1.50 -14.67
CA ILE A 205 -31.41 0.91 -15.88
C ILE A 205 -32.04 1.99 -16.76
N ARG A 206 -32.81 2.92 -16.18
CA ARG A 206 -33.39 4.05 -16.93
C ARG A 206 -32.31 4.89 -17.61
N GLN A 207 -31.31 5.33 -16.85
CA GLN A 207 -30.20 6.12 -17.39
C GLN A 207 -29.40 5.36 -18.46
N PHE A 208 -29.20 4.05 -18.28
CA PHE A 208 -28.58 3.20 -19.30
C PHE A 208 -29.39 3.17 -20.61
N LEU A 209 -30.70 2.95 -20.54
CA LEU A 209 -31.56 2.93 -21.73
C LEU A 209 -31.60 4.29 -22.43
N LEU A 210 -31.67 5.38 -21.65
CA LEU A 210 -31.65 6.76 -22.15
C LEU A 210 -30.36 7.13 -22.88
N THR A 211 -29.25 6.39 -22.71
CA THR A 211 -28.05 6.59 -23.53
C THR A 211 -28.26 6.34 -25.03
N ASN A 212 -29.34 5.63 -25.40
CA ASN A 212 -29.75 5.43 -26.79
C ASN A 212 -30.66 6.54 -27.33
N LEU A 213 -31.13 7.44 -26.48
CA LEU A 213 -32.03 8.51 -26.88
C LEU A 213 -31.22 9.64 -27.54
N LYS A 214 -31.53 9.96 -28.80
CA LYS A 214 -30.86 11.00 -29.58
C LYS A 214 -31.87 12.03 -30.07
N LYS A 215 -31.47 13.29 -30.02
CA LYS A 215 -32.28 14.38 -30.54
C LYS A 215 -32.18 14.37 -32.07
N ASP A 216 -33.31 14.26 -32.73
CA ASP A 216 -33.45 14.40 -34.16
C ASP A 216 -33.19 15.89 -34.52
N PRO A 217 -32.20 16.18 -35.37
CA PRO A 217 -31.80 17.55 -35.66
C PRO A 217 -32.85 18.32 -36.48
N ASP A 218 -33.68 17.63 -37.25
CA ASP A 218 -34.66 18.26 -38.14
C ASP A 218 -35.99 18.58 -37.42
N THR A 219 -36.39 17.71 -36.50
CA THR A 219 -37.68 17.82 -35.78
C THR A 219 -37.51 18.29 -34.33
N GLY A 220 -36.31 18.21 -33.77
CA GLY A 220 -36.02 18.51 -32.37
C GLY A 220 -36.56 17.47 -31.37
N LEU A 221 -37.21 16.42 -31.85
CA LEU A 221 -37.76 15.33 -31.05
C LEU A 221 -36.67 14.32 -30.67
N PHE A 222 -36.80 13.71 -29.51
CA PHE A 222 -35.94 12.61 -29.11
C PHE A 222 -36.45 11.27 -29.67
N LYS A 223 -35.54 10.50 -30.25
CA LYS A 223 -35.80 9.17 -30.81
C LYS A 223 -34.71 8.20 -30.38
N PHE A 224 -35.06 6.94 -30.10
CA PHE A 224 -34.05 5.94 -29.81
C PHE A 224 -33.29 5.59 -31.08
N ARG A 225 -31.97 5.61 -31.01
CA ARG A 225 -31.11 5.21 -32.13
C ARG A 225 -31.11 3.71 -32.40
N ILE A 226 -31.76 2.91 -31.57
CA ILE A 226 -31.89 1.46 -31.73
C ILE A 226 -33.24 1.10 -32.36
N PRO A 227 -33.34 0.08 -33.24
CA PRO A 227 -34.59 -0.28 -33.88
C PRO A 227 -35.47 -1.12 -32.94
N LEU A 228 -36.30 -0.44 -32.15
CA LEU A 228 -37.13 -1.04 -31.09
C LEU A 228 -38.01 -2.22 -31.57
N ASN A 229 -38.54 -2.17 -32.79
CA ASN A 229 -39.32 -3.28 -33.35
C ASN A 229 -38.45 -4.50 -33.63
N ILE A 230 -37.31 -4.32 -34.31
CA ILE A 230 -36.41 -5.41 -34.66
C ILE A 230 -35.85 -6.08 -33.40
N LEU A 231 -35.40 -5.28 -32.42
CA LEU A 231 -34.88 -5.82 -31.17
C LEU A 231 -35.98 -6.50 -30.34
N GLY A 232 -37.17 -5.90 -30.27
CA GLY A 232 -38.34 -6.50 -29.60
C GLY A 232 -38.73 -7.86 -30.16
N ASP A 233 -38.84 -7.96 -31.50
CA ASP A 233 -39.20 -9.20 -32.20
C ASP A 233 -38.13 -10.29 -32.08
N SER A 234 -36.89 -9.90 -31.74
CA SER A 234 -35.74 -10.81 -31.63
C SER A 234 -35.51 -11.33 -30.21
N LEU A 235 -36.16 -10.75 -29.18
CA LEU A 235 -35.92 -11.11 -27.77
C LEU A 235 -36.10 -12.61 -27.51
N GLU A 236 -37.16 -13.23 -28.03
CA GLU A 236 -37.41 -14.66 -27.83
C GLU A 236 -36.25 -15.53 -28.37
N LYS A 237 -35.74 -15.20 -29.56
CA LYS A 237 -34.61 -15.90 -30.19
C LYS A 237 -33.30 -15.70 -29.42
N LEU A 238 -33.09 -14.52 -28.84
CA LEU A 238 -31.91 -14.22 -28.02
C LEU A 238 -31.89 -15.00 -26.69
N GLY A 239 -33.04 -15.51 -26.22
CA GLY A 239 -33.07 -16.41 -25.07
C GLY A 239 -32.37 -17.76 -25.33
N GLY A 240 -32.41 -18.23 -26.57
CA GLY A 240 -31.80 -19.49 -27.00
C GLY A 240 -30.28 -19.38 -27.23
N PHE A 241 -29.59 -20.51 -27.21
CA PHE A 241 -28.19 -20.66 -27.59
C PHE A 241 -28.07 -21.75 -28.68
N PRO A 242 -27.67 -21.41 -29.92
CA PRO A 242 -27.87 -22.28 -31.09
C PRO A 242 -26.77 -23.33 -31.28
N PHE A 243 -26.03 -23.68 -30.23
CA PHE A 243 -24.91 -24.62 -30.29
C PHE A 243 -25.15 -25.82 -29.37
N ASP A 244 -24.67 -26.98 -29.82
CA ASP A 244 -24.66 -28.21 -29.05
C ASP A 244 -23.22 -28.64 -28.73
N SER A 245 -22.95 -28.93 -27.46
CA SER A 245 -21.63 -29.31 -26.95
C SER A 245 -21.11 -30.64 -27.51
N ALA A 246 -21.97 -31.50 -28.09
CA ALA A 246 -21.52 -32.72 -28.76
C ALA A 246 -20.77 -32.42 -30.08
N HIS A 247 -21.05 -31.27 -30.70
CA HIS A 247 -20.48 -30.89 -31.99
C HIS A 247 -19.65 -29.60 -31.94
N HIS A 248 -19.80 -28.82 -30.86
CA HIS A 248 -19.16 -27.51 -30.71
C HIS A 248 -18.43 -27.43 -29.38
N THR A 249 -17.11 -27.41 -29.45
CA THR A 249 -16.23 -27.22 -28.29
C THR A 249 -15.12 -26.26 -28.62
N PHE A 250 -14.70 -25.46 -27.64
CA PHE A 250 -13.59 -24.53 -27.77
C PHE A 250 -12.56 -24.79 -26.69
N HIS A 251 -11.40 -25.29 -27.12
CA HIS A 251 -10.34 -25.74 -26.22
C HIS A 251 -9.33 -24.64 -25.83
N LYS A 252 -9.41 -23.41 -26.34
CA LYS A 252 -8.49 -22.35 -25.90
C LYS A 252 -8.91 -21.77 -24.55
N LYS A 253 -7.99 -21.04 -23.90
CA LYS A 253 -8.21 -20.43 -22.59
C LYS A 253 -9.44 -19.52 -22.61
N THR A 254 -10.38 -19.79 -21.71
CA THR A 254 -11.63 -19.05 -21.59
C THR A 254 -11.84 -18.61 -20.15
N LEU A 255 -12.25 -17.36 -19.94
CA LEU A 255 -12.63 -16.84 -18.63
C LEU A 255 -14.12 -16.51 -18.64
N PHE A 256 -14.85 -17.02 -17.66
CA PHE A 256 -16.20 -16.57 -17.32
C PHE A 256 -16.14 -15.73 -16.06
N VAL A 257 -16.81 -14.58 -16.08
CA VAL A 257 -16.93 -13.67 -14.95
C VAL A 257 -18.40 -13.62 -14.54
N ALA A 258 -18.75 -14.18 -13.39
CA ALA A 258 -20.13 -14.23 -12.89
C ALA A 258 -20.38 -13.13 -11.86
N GLY A 259 -21.50 -12.41 -11.95
CA GLY A 259 -21.96 -11.53 -10.88
C GLY A 259 -22.76 -12.31 -9.84
N THR A 260 -22.35 -12.36 -8.58
CA THR A 260 -23.05 -13.12 -7.53
C THR A 260 -24.44 -12.56 -7.19
N LYS A 261 -24.72 -11.30 -7.53
CA LYS A 261 -26.04 -10.67 -7.44
C LYS A 261 -26.81 -10.72 -8.76
N SER A 262 -26.30 -11.44 -9.77
CA SER A 262 -26.88 -11.58 -11.09
C SER A 262 -27.48 -12.97 -11.31
N ASN A 263 -28.60 -13.01 -12.05
CA ASN A 263 -29.26 -14.26 -12.42
C ASN A 263 -28.88 -14.77 -13.83
N TYR A 264 -27.86 -14.18 -14.47
CA TYR A 264 -27.50 -14.47 -15.86
C TYR A 264 -26.44 -15.56 -16.02
N LEU A 265 -25.60 -15.76 -15.00
CA LEU A 265 -24.61 -16.81 -14.92
C LEU A 265 -24.63 -17.39 -13.51
N LEU A 266 -25.28 -18.54 -13.34
CA LEU A 266 -25.50 -19.16 -12.03
C LEU A 266 -24.57 -20.37 -11.83
N PRO A 267 -24.23 -20.74 -10.58
CA PRO A 267 -23.39 -21.91 -10.30
C PRO A 267 -23.86 -23.23 -10.94
N LYS A 268 -25.18 -23.38 -11.12
CA LYS A 268 -25.79 -24.55 -11.80
C LYS A 268 -25.42 -24.66 -13.29
N ASP A 269 -24.94 -23.57 -13.90
CA ASP A 269 -24.58 -23.52 -15.32
C ASP A 269 -23.12 -23.96 -15.55
N TYR A 270 -22.29 -23.96 -14.50
CA TYR A 270 -20.85 -24.24 -14.59
C TYR A 270 -20.52 -25.61 -15.21
N PRO A 271 -21.27 -26.69 -14.94
CA PRO A 271 -21.06 -27.97 -15.62
C PRO A 271 -21.26 -27.86 -17.13
N THR A 272 -22.31 -27.17 -17.58
CA THR A 272 -22.60 -26.96 -19.02
C THR A 272 -21.54 -26.07 -19.66
N ILE A 273 -21.06 -25.04 -18.96
CA ILE A 273 -19.95 -24.22 -19.46
C ILE A 273 -18.72 -25.08 -19.76
N ARG A 274 -18.40 -26.04 -18.88
CA ARG A 274 -17.25 -26.92 -19.06
C ARG A 274 -17.43 -27.94 -20.18
N THR A 275 -18.65 -28.23 -20.65
CA THR A 275 -18.85 -29.08 -21.84
C THR A 275 -18.53 -28.33 -23.12
N PHE A 276 -18.91 -27.05 -23.23
CA PHE A 276 -18.57 -26.21 -24.37
C PHE A 276 -17.12 -25.69 -24.32
N PHE A 277 -16.62 -25.34 -23.14
CA PHE A 277 -15.33 -24.70 -22.89
C PHE A 277 -14.53 -25.47 -21.84
N PRO A 278 -13.89 -26.60 -22.20
CA PRO A 278 -13.22 -27.48 -21.21
C PRO A 278 -12.10 -26.81 -20.41
N ASN A 279 -11.49 -25.75 -20.97
CA ASN A 279 -10.43 -24.96 -20.34
C ASN A 279 -10.94 -23.64 -19.75
N ALA A 280 -12.22 -23.57 -19.39
CA ALA A 280 -12.82 -22.41 -18.76
C ALA A 280 -12.41 -22.26 -17.29
N VAL A 281 -12.01 -21.04 -16.92
CA VAL A 281 -11.92 -20.58 -15.54
C VAL A 281 -13.17 -19.73 -15.26
N ILE A 282 -13.80 -19.92 -14.10
CA ILE A 282 -14.97 -19.15 -13.68
C ILE A 282 -14.57 -18.33 -12.46
N ALA A 283 -14.75 -17.01 -12.53
CA ALA A 283 -14.49 -16.08 -11.45
C ALA A 283 -15.81 -15.41 -11.02
N GLU A 284 -16.08 -15.40 -9.72
CA GLU A 284 -17.29 -14.80 -9.15
C GLU A 284 -16.97 -13.43 -8.55
N LEU A 285 -17.79 -12.43 -8.86
CA LEU A 285 -17.64 -11.04 -8.42
C LEU A 285 -18.91 -10.59 -7.71
N ASP A 286 -18.79 -9.82 -6.62
CA ASP A 286 -19.95 -9.26 -5.92
C ASP A 286 -20.62 -8.12 -6.71
N ALA A 287 -21.27 -8.49 -7.82
CA ALA A 287 -21.77 -7.62 -8.87
C ALA A 287 -23.19 -7.98 -9.28
N GLY A 288 -24.00 -6.97 -9.62
CA GLY A 288 -25.24 -7.15 -10.38
C GLY A 288 -25.01 -7.12 -11.90
N HIS A 289 -26.07 -7.38 -12.68
CA HIS A 289 -25.98 -7.48 -14.15
C HIS A 289 -25.66 -6.15 -14.86
N TRP A 290 -26.26 -5.05 -14.40
CA TRP A 290 -26.25 -3.74 -15.07
C TRP A 290 -25.28 -2.74 -14.42
N GLY A 291 -25.27 -2.66 -13.08
CA GLY A 291 -24.62 -1.59 -12.32
C GLY A 291 -23.19 -1.85 -11.83
N GLY A 292 -22.54 -2.94 -12.24
CA GLY A 292 -21.22 -3.32 -11.71
C GLY A 292 -20.05 -3.15 -12.67
N ILE A 293 -20.26 -3.19 -13.99
CA ILE A 293 -19.18 -3.56 -14.92
C ILE A 293 -18.09 -2.48 -15.07
N LEU A 294 -18.43 -1.19 -15.05
CA LEU A 294 -17.45 -0.10 -15.04
C LEU A 294 -16.67 0.00 -13.72
N PHE A 295 -17.32 -0.33 -12.61
CA PHE A 295 -16.76 -0.25 -11.25
C PHE A 295 -15.91 -1.49 -10.90
N ILE A 296 -16.29 -2.66 -11.42
CA ILE A 296 -15.78 -3.98 -11.03
C ILE A 296 -14.75 -4.52 -12.03
N CYS A 297 -14.83 -4.17 -13.32
CA CYS A 297 -13.77 -4.52 -14.27
C CYS A 297 -12.43 -3.85 -13.92
N ASN A 298 -12.46 -2.70 -13.23
CA ASN A 298 -11.26 -1.95 -12.87
C ASN A 298 -10.43 -2.66 -11.77
N PHE A 299 -11.09 -3.42 -10.88
CA PHE A 299 -10.48 -4.02 -9.69
C PHE A 299 -10.29 -5.54 -9.77
N TYR A 300 -11.18 -6.27 -10.44
CA TYR A 300 -11.17 -7.74 -10.41
C TYR A 300 -10.82 -8.38 -11.75
N VAL A 301 -11.25 -7.77 -12.84
CA VAL A 301 -11.07 -8.33 -14.18
C VAL A 301 -9.68 -8.01 -14.72
N LEU A 302 -9.07 -6.86 -14.35
CA LEU A 302 -7.72 -6.48 -14.79
C LEU A 302 -6.60 -7.42 -14.29
N PRO A 303 -6.54 -7.86 -13.02
CA PRO A 303 -5.57 -8.85 -12.57
C PRO A 303 -5.76 -10.21 -13.27
N VAL A 304 -7.02 -10.61 -13.51
CA VAL A 304 -7.38 -11.89 -14.12
C VAL A 304 -7.11 -11.88 -15.64
N ILE A 305 -7.45 -10.79 -16.34
CA ILE A 305 -7.12 -10.57 -17.76
C ILE A 305 -5.62 -10.36 -17.93
N SER A 306 -4.93 -9.63 -17.04
CA SER A 306 -3.47 -9.45 -17.09
C SER A 306 -2.73 -10.79 -16.94
N ARG A 307 -3.14 -11.64 -15.98
CA ARG A 307 -2.56 -13.00 -15.80
C ARG A 307 -2.89 -13.96 -16.94
N ILE A 308 -4.08 -13.85 -17.54
CA ILE A 308 -4.44 -14.63 -18.73
C ILE A 308 -3.72 -14.12 -19.98
N ALA A 309 -3.49 -12.80 -20.10
CA ALA A 309 -2.80 -12.17 -21.21
C ALA A 309 -1.30 -12.48 -21.23
N THR A 310 -0.65 -12.61 -20.07
CA THR A 310 0.83 -12.57 -19.99
C THR A 310 1.58 -13.91 -19.97
N PHE A 311 1.15 -15.06 -19.41
CA PHE A 311 2.02 -16.28 -19.42
C PHE A 311 1.35 -17.67 -19.41
N GLY A 312 2.16 -18.69 -19.71
CA GLY A 312 1.84 -20.05 -20.15
C GLY A 312 1.41 -21.08 -19.09
N ASN A 313 1.35 -22.34 -19.55
CA ASN A 313 0.76 -23.57 -18.97
C ASN A 313 0.96 -23.85 -17.46
N LYS A 314 0.25 -23.16 -16.56
CA LYS A 314 -0.03 -23.68 -15.22
C LYS A 314 -1.52 -23.64 -14.91
N GLN A 315 -2.05 -24.79 -14.48
CA GLN A 315 -3.42 -24.99 -14.02
C GLN A 315 -3.61 -24.24 -12.70
N VAL A 316 -4.62 -23.38 -12.60
CA VAL A 316 -5.03 -22.75 -11.33
C VAL A 316 -6.19 -23.57 -10.79
N VAL A 317 -5.97 -24.27 -9.69
CA VAL A 317 -7.00 -25.01 -8.95
C VAL A 317 -7.37 -24.18 -7.72
N PHE A 318 -8.63 -23.76 -7.62
CA PHE A 318 -9.19 -23.18 -6.40
C PHE A 318 -9.77 -24.33 -5.55
N THR A 319 -9.11 -24.67 -4.45
CA THR A 319 -9.68 -25.54 -3.40
C THR A 319 -9.69 -24.77 -2.09
N GLY A 320 -10.85 -24.21 -1.75
CA GLY A 320 -11.22 -23.89 -0.37
C GLY A 320 -12.29 -24.90 0.09
N PRO A 321 -12.32 -25.31 1.37
CA PRO A 321 -13.23 -26.33 1.85
C PRO A 321 -14.69 -25.85 1.83
N LEU A 322 -15.58 -26.73 1.38
CA LEU A 322 -17.02 -26.65 1.57
C LEU A 322 -17.32 -26.68 3.07
N LEU A 323 -17.74 -25.55 3.65
CA LEU A 323 -18.31 -25.53 5.00
C LEU A 323 -19.77 -26.01 4.97
N PRO A 324 -20.22 -26.82 5.96
CA PRO A 324 -21.59 -27.32 6.07
C PRO A 324 -22.55 -26.26 6.65
N PRO A 325 -23.87 -26.41 6.47
CA PRO A 325 -24.85 -25.42 6.87
C PRO A 325 -25.28 -25.63 8.32
N GLN A 326 -24.86 -24.77 9.26
CA GLN A 326 -25.54 -24.66 10.56
C GLN A 326 -25.65 -23.23 11.10
N SER A 327 -26.83 -23.01 11.69
CA SER A 327 -27.37 -21.87 12.46
C SER A 327 -27.43 -20.51 11.76
N GLN A 328 -28.51 -20.34 10.99
CA GLN A 328 -29.30 -19.11 11.05
C GLN A 328 -29.67 -18.86 12.52
N ASP A 329 -29.19 -17.76 13.10
CA ASP A 329 -30.02 -16.87 13.92
C ASP A 329 -29.31 -15.53 14.17
N SER A 330 -30.05 -14.46 13.90
CA SER A 330 -29.76 -13.03 14.17
C SER A 330 -28.70 -12.29 13.32
N PHE A 331 -28.83 -12.34 11.98
CA PHE A 331 -28.45 -11.18 11.17
C PHE A 331 -29.51 -10.08 11.39
N ILE A 332 -29.15 -9.03 12.12
CA ILE A 332 -29.96 -7.81 12.18
C ILE A 332 -30.01 -7.21 10.77
N THR A 333 -31.18 -7.33 10.16
CA THR A 333 -31.65 -6.52 9.04
C THR A 333 -31.73 -5.06 9.50
N ASP A 334 -30.79 -4.22 9.08
CA ASP A 334 -31.00 -2.77 9.19
C ASP A 334 -30.44 -1.99 7.99
N LYS A 335 -31.06 -2.26 6.81
CA LYS A 335 -30.98 -1.39 5.63
C LYS A 335 -31.53 0.02 5.88
N LYS A 336 -32.30 0.22 6.96
CA LYS A 336 -32.84 1.53 7.34
C LYS A 336 -31.73 2.50 7.74
N SER A 337 -30.70 2.00 8.43
CA SER A 337 -29.65 2.83 9.01
C SER A 337 -28.74 3.58 8.01
N LEU A 338 -28.63 3.18 6.74
CA LEU A 338 -27.82 3.86 5.72
C LEU A 338 -28.64 4.94 4.98
N GLN A 339 -29.90 4.66 4.67
CA GLN A 339 -30.84 5.66 4.13
C GLN A 339 -31.26 6.70 5.16
N ASP A 340 -31.34 6.32 6.44
CA ASP A 340 -31.56 7.26 7.54
C ASP A 340 -30.33 8.16 7.76
N LEU A 341 -29.11 7.67 7.48
CA LEU A 341 -27.88 8.46 7.53
C LEU A 341 -27.78 9.46 6.37
N ASP A 342 -28.13 9.04 5.14
CA ASP A 342 -28.21 9.94 3.99
C ASP A 342 -29.24 11.06 4.26
N ASN A 343 -30.39 10.72 4.84
CA ASN A 343 -31.42 11.70 5.16
C ASN A 343 -31.06 12.62 6.34
N GLU A 344 -30.34 12.15 7.37
CA GLU A 344 -29.82 13.03 8.45
C GLU A 344 -28.77 14.01 7.91
N VAL A 345 -27.82 13.53 7.10
CA VAL A 345 -26.78 14.35 6.47
C VAL A 345 -27.40 15.38 5.51
N PHE A 346 -28.35 14.96 4.68
CA PHE A 346 -29.03 15.87 3.74
C PHE A 346 -29.87 16.92 4.48
N ASN A 347 -30.61 16.52 5.53
CA ASN A 347 -31.50 17.42 6.28
C ASN A 347 -30.77 18.34 7.29
N GLU A 348 -29.56 18.02 7.74
CA GLU A 348 -28.73 18.93 8.56
C GLU A 348 -27.86 19.88 7.74
N ILE A 349 -27.52 19.54 6.49
CA ILE A 349 -26.72 20.40 5.60
C ILE A 349 -27.58 21.47 4.91
N LEU A 350 -28.78 21.11 4.47
CA LEU A 350 -29.70 22.00 3.72
C LEU A 350 -30.10 23.29 4.46
N PRO A 351 -30.39 23.30 5.78
CA PRO A 351 -30.77 24.53 6.48
C PRO A 351 -29.65 25.57 6.51
N SER A 352 -28.38 25.12 6.61
CA SER A 352 -27.20 26.00 6.61
C SER A 352 -26.92 26.60 5.23
N VAL A 353 -27.22 25.86 4.17
CA VAL A 353 -27.08 26.33 2.77
C VAL A 353 -28.27 27.22 2.37
N SER A 354 -29.47 26.92 2.85
CA SER A 354 -30.71 27.64 2.56
C SER A 354 -30.80 29.01 3.25
N LEU A 355 -30.02 29.28 4.30
CA LEU A 355 -30.00 30.57 4.98
C LEU A 355 -29.30 31.68 4.19
N TYR A 356 -28.49 31.33 3.18
CA TYR A 356 -27.65 32.29 2.45
C TYR A 356 -27.99 32.43 0.96
N THR A 357 -28.88 31.60 0.40
CA THR A 357 -29.31 31.68 -1.01
C THR A 357 -30.45 32.67 -1.27
N ASN A 358 -31.03 33.29 -0.23
CA ASN A 358 -32.17 34.22 -0.36
C ASN A 358 -31.81 35.72 -0.27
N ARG A 359 -30.54 36.09 -0.39
CA ARG A 359 -30.14 37.47 -0.65
C ARG A 359 -29.17 37.52 -1.82
N GLY A 360 -29.74 37.57 -3.03
CA GLY A 360 -29.05 38.07 -4.20
C GLY A 360 -28.75 39.55 -3.98
N ASP A 361 -27.60 39.83 -3.38
CA ASP A 361 -26.77 41.01 -3.57
C ASP A 361 -25.61 40.95 -2.55
N VAL A 362 -24.38 41.13 -3.05
CA VAL A 362 -23.09 41.18 -2.33
C VAL A 362 -22.41 39.84 -2.02
N LEU A 363 -21.72 39.26 -3.01
CA LEU A 363 -20.61 38.31 -2.77
C LEU A 363 -19.30 38.87 -3.35
N ARG A 364 -18.80 39.95 -2.72
CA ARG A 364 -17.55 40.63 -3.11
C ARG A 364 -16.46 40.64 -2.02
N THR A 365 -16.62 39.89 -0.93
CA THR A 365 -15.63 39.85 0.16
C THR A 365 -15.10 38.44 0.37
N GLU A 366 -13.77 38.28 0.32
CA GLU A 366 -13.06 37.00 0.50
C GLU A 366 -13.43 36.31 1.83
N GLY A 367 -13.69 37.08 2.89
CA GLY A 367 -14.08 36.55 4.20
C GLY A 367 -15.40 35.76 4.23
N ILE A 368 -16.38 36.07 3.36
CA ILE A 368 -17.65 35.33 3.34
C ILE A 368 -17.48 33.96 2.67
N LYS A 369 -16.69 33.88 1.59
CA LYS A 369 -16.36 32.60 0.92
C LYS A 369 -15.61 31.67 1.86
N CYS A 370 -14.66 32.22 2.62
CA CYS A 370 -13.89 31.47 3.59
C CYS A 370 -14.78 30.90 4.72
N ASN A 371 -15.67 31.72 5.30
CA ASN A 371 -16.58 31.27 6.36
C ASN A 371 -17.56 30.18 5.89
N ILE A 372 -18.08 30.29 4.66
CA ILE A 372 -18.95 29.26 4.07
C ILE A 372 -18.18 27.96 3.88
N CYS A 373 -16.96 28.04 3.33
CA CYS A 373 -16.12 26.88 3.15
C CYS A 373 -15.84 26.19 4.49
N HIS A 374 -15.39 26.93 5.51
CA HIS A 374 -15.13 26.38 6.83
C HIS A 374 -16.38 25.71 7.41
N SER A 375 -17.57 26.30 7.23
CA SER A 375 -18.81 25.70 7.74
C SER A 375 -19.14 24.36 7.09
N ILE A 376 -18.87 24.20 5.79
CA ILE A 376 -19.09 22.94 5.06
C ILE A 376 -18.00 21.92 5.42
N ALA A 377 -16.74 22.34 5.38
CA ALA A 377 -15.59 21.47 5.61
C ALA A 377 -15.53 20.98 7.07
N SER A 378 -15.92 21.79 8.05
CA SER A 378 -16.05 21.36 9.44
C SER A 378 -17.11 20.26 9.63
N LYS A 379 -18.17 20.23 8.81
CA LYS A 379 -19.16 19.13 8.85
C LYS A 379 -18.58 17.84 8.27
N ILE A 380 -17.74 17.93 7.24
CA ILE A 380 -17.00 16.77 6.68
C ILE A 380 -16.07 16.21 7.76
N GLU A 381 -15.29 17.07 8.40
CA GLU A 381 -14.41 16.71 9.52
C GLU A 381 -15.20 16.02 10.65
N GLN A 382 -16.30 16.61 11.12
CA GLN A 382 -17.15 16.01 12.16
C GLN A 382 -17.73 14.66 11.74
N PHE A 383 -18.16 14.53 10.48
CA PHE A 383 -18.69 13.28 9.95
C PHE A 383 -17.66 12.15 9.94
N MET A 384 -16.40 12.44 9.61
CA MET A 384 -15.30 11.47 9.69
C MET A 384 -15.03 11.01 11.14
N LEU A 385 -15.28 11.87 12.11
CA LEU A 385 -15.08 11.58 13.53
C LEU A 385 -16.25 10.80 14.16
N LEU A 386 -17.35 10.57 13.43
CA LEU A 386 -18.45 9.74 13.92
C LEU A 386 -18.05 8.27 13.98
N ASN A 387 -18.31 7.61 15.12
CA ASN A 387 -18.05 6.18 15.32
C ASN A 387 -18.63 5.31 14.20
N LYS A 388 -19.86 5.59 13.76
CA LYS A 388 -20.51 4.85 12.67
C LYS A 388 -19.77 4.96 11.34
N THR A 389 -19.23 6.13 11.02
CA THR A 389 -18.40 6.35 9.82
C THR A 389 -17.10 5.56 9.91
N GLN A 390 -16.45 5.59 11.06
CA GLN A 390 -15.22 4.84 11.30
C GLN A 390 -15.45 3.32 11.20
N ASP A 391 -16.52 2.81 11.81
CA ASP A 391 -16.88 1.39 11.77
C ASP A 391 -17.13 0.89 10.34
N ILE A 392 -17.87 1.66 9.54
CA ILE A 392 -18.12 1.34 8.13
C ILE A 392 -16.79 1.33 7.36
N THR A 393 -15.98 2.35 7.58
CA THR A 393 -14.67 2.51 6.93
C THR A 393 -13.72 1.35 7.26
N VAL A 394 -13.65 0.93 8.53
CA VAL A 394 -12.86 -0.23 8.95
C VAL A 394 -13.33 -1.51 8.28
N LYS A 395 -14.65 -1.75 8.23
CA LYS A 395 -15.23 -2.95 7.59
C LYS A 395 -14.91 -3.02 6.10
N GLU A 396 -15.05 -1.90 5.38
CA GLU A 396 -14.67 -1.79 3.98
C GLU A 396 -13.15 -1.97 3.79
N GLY A 397 -12.34 -1.42 4.70
CA GLY A 397 -10.90 -1.63 4.74
C GLY A 397 -10.54 -3.11 4.83
N ILE A 398 -11.17 -3.87 5.73
CA ILE A 398 -10.92 -5.30 5.92
C ILE A 398 -11.25 -6.05 4.64
N LEU A 399 -12.38 -5.73 4.00
CA LEU A 399 -12.78 -6.33 2.74
C LEU A 399 -11.72 -6.09 1.65
N ILE A 400 -11.25 -4.85 1.49
CA ILE A 400 -10.24 -4.50 0.49
C ILE A 400 -8.90 -5.19 0.82
N CYS A 401 -8.47 -5.18 2.08
CA CYS A 401 -7.23 -5.84 2.51
C CYS A 401 -7.20 -7.32 2.13
N LYS A 402 -8.29 -8.06 2.43
CA LYS A 402 -8.44 -9.47 2.05
C LYS A 402 -8.54 -9.66 0.54
N LEU A 403 -9.32 -8.81 -0.12
CA LEU A 403 -9.59 -8.93 -1.55
C LEU A 403 -8.33 -8.76 -2.41
N PHE A 404 -7.48 -7.81 -2.04
CA PHE A 404 -6.20 -7.58 -2.73
C PHE A 404 -5.05 -8.40 -2.15
N ASN A 405 -5.32 -9.26 -1.15
CA ASN A 405 -4.33 -10.07 -0.45
C ASN A 405 -3.14 -9.21 0.01
N LEU A 406 -3.43 -8.06 0.60
CA LEU A 406 -2.42 -7.09 1.06
C LEU A 406 -1.69 -7.62 2.30
N GLN A 407 -2.42 -8.33 3.15
CA GLN A 407 -1.92 -9.06 4.31
C GLN A 407 -2.74 -10.35 4.46
N PRO A 408 -2.27 -11.33 5.26
CA PRO A 408 -3.10 -12.48 5.61
C PRO A 408 -4.44 -12.06 6.20
N HIS A 409 -5.49 -12.83 5.92
CA HIS A 409 -6.86 -12.44 6.25
C HIS A 409 -7.05 -12.09 7.73
N ARG A 410 -6.41 -12.86 8.62
CA ARG A 410 -6.44 -12.63 10.06
C ARG A 410 -5.80 -11.29 10.43
N VAL A 411 -4.61 -11.01 9.89
CA VAL A 411 -3.91 -9.73 10.11
C VAL A 411 -4.78 -8.56 9.64
N CYS A 412 -5.44 -8.67 8.49
CA CYS A 412 -6.41 -7.65 8.05
C CYS A 412 -7.55 -7.43 9.05
N GLU A 413 -8.11 -8.51 9.63
CA GLU A 413 -9.22 -8.46 10.59
C GLU A 413 -8.83 -7.87 11.95
N GLU A 414 -7.59 -8.09 12.39
CA GLU A 414 -7.13 -7.65 13.71
C GLU A 414 -6.50 -6.25 13.66
N LEU A 415 -5.77 -5.91 12.60
CA LEU A 415 -5.04 -4.65 12.45
C LEU A 415 -5.97 -3.45 12.23
N LEU A 416 -6.90 -3.54 11.28
CA LEU A 416 -7.70 -2.39 10.85
C LEU A 416 -8.66 -1.85 11.92
N PRO A 417 -9.30 -2.67 12.77
CA PRO A 417 -10.09 -2.15 13.90
C PRO A 417 -9.28 -1.35 14.91
N LYS A 418 -7.98 -1.63 15.06
CA LYS A 418 -7.09 -0.92 15.99
C LYS A 418 -6.57 0.38 15.39
N PHE A 419 -6.06 0.32 14.16
CA PHE A 419 -5.43 1.47 13.51
C PHE A 419 -6.43 2.39 12.78
N GLY A 420 -7.56 1.85 12.31
CA GLY A 420 -8.52 2.58 11.48
C GLY A 420 -9.11 3.83 12.17
N PRO A 421 -9.65 3.72 13.40
CA PRO A 421 -10.16 4.89 14.14
C PRO A 421 -9.09 5.97 14.36
N TRP A 422 -7.87 5.54 14.71
CA TRP A 422 -6.73 6.43 14.87
C TRP A 422 -6.37 7.17 13.58
N ALA A 423 -6.20 6.44 12.47
CA ALA A 423 -5.90 7.00 11.16
C ALA A 423 -7.00 7.98 10.69
N MET A 424 -8.26 7.68 11.00
CA MET A 424 -9.41 8.55 10.72
C MET A 424 -9.33 9.89 11.43
N ILE A 425 -8.95 9.89 12.71
CA ILE A 425 -8.77 11.11 13.49
C ILE A 425 -7.67 11.98 12.87
N VAL A 426 -6.51 11.37 12.59
CA VAL A 426 -5.38 12.08 11.98
C VAL A 426 -5.80 12.67 10.64
N LEU A 427 -6.42 11.89 9.76
CA LEU A 427 -6.88 12.36 8.46
C LEU A 427 -7.91 13.50 8.57
N ALA A 428 -8.89 13.38 9.47
CA ALA A 428 -9.91 14.41 9.69
C ALA A 428 -9.29 15.72 10.19
N LYS A 429 -8.30 15.63 11.09
CA LYS A 429 -7.65 16.80 11.71
C LYS A 429 -6.46 17.37 10.95
N SER A 430 -6.03 16.72 9.86
CA SER A 430 -4.92 17.18 9.01
C SER A 430 -5.39 17.38 7.57
N VAL A 431 -5.37 16.32 6.76
CA VAL A 431 -5.64 16.35 5.32
C VAL A 431 -7.05 16.86 5.03
N PHE A 432 -8.04 16.47 5.83
CA PHE A 432 -9.44 16.86 5.67
C PHE A 432 -9.91 17.91 6.68
N SER A 433 -8.98 18.60 7.36
CA SER A 433 -9.37 19.68 8.26
C SER A 433 -10.03 20.80 7.47
N ALA A 434 -10.97 21.51 8.11
CA ALA A 434 -11.69 22.59 7.45
C ALA A 434 -10.74 23.64 6.86
N GLU A 435 -9.71 23.99 7.62
CA GLU A 435 -8.69 24.95 7.24
C GLU A 435 -7.88 24.50 6.00
N ASN A 436 -7.37 23.26 6.01
CA ASN A 436 -6.57 22.73 4.92
C ASN A 436 -7.40 22.58 3.64
N LEU A 437 -8.63 22.08 3.74
CA LEU A 437 -9.53 21.95 2.59
C LEU A 437 -9.86 23.32 1.98
N CYS A 438 -10.17 24.31 2.81
CA CYS A 438 -10.54 25.65 2.33
C CYS A 438 -9.37 26.45 1.80
N SER A 439 -8.19 26.29 2.39
CA SER A 439 -6.95 26.85 1.89
C SER A 439 -6.57 26.26 0.52
N LYS A 440 -6.59 24.93 0.39
CA LYS A 440 -6.29 24.24 -0.89
C LYS A 440 -7.29 24.58 -1.98
N ALA A 441 -8.57 24.75 -1.64
CA ALA A 441 -9.60 25.23 -2.56
C ALA A 441 -9.45 26.71 -2.96
N ARG A 442 -8.43 27.42 -2.42
CA ARG A 442 -8.19 28.86 -2.62
C ARG A 442 -9.41 29.70 -2.21
N LEU A 443 -10.21 29.22 -1.24
CA LEU A 443 -11.39 29.89 -0.68
C LEU A 443 -11.07 30.62 0.62
N CYS A 444 -10.00 30.22 1.30
CA CYS A 444 -9.40 30.90 2.44
C CYS A 444 -7.93 31.23 2.14
N PRO A 445 -7.36 32.25 2.81
CA PRO A 445 -5.91 32.48 2.80
C PRO A 445 -5.17 31.19 3.16
N LYS A 446 -3.96 31.04 2.62
CA LYS A 446 -3.07 30.00 3.14
C LYS A 446 -2.75 30.31 4.60
N PRO A 447 -2.83 29.32 5.51
CA PRO A 447 -2.25 29.49 6.82
C PRO A 447 -0.82 30.00 6.68
N ASP A 448 -0.54 31.11 7.34
CA ASP A 448 0.81 31.66 7.41
C ASP A 448 1.58 30.77 8.40
N PHE A 449 2.54 30.03 7.88
CA PHE A 449 3.36 29.12 8.68
C PHE A 449 4.70 29.78 8.92
N ASP A 450 4.86 30.40 10.09
CA ASP A 450 6.14 30.89 10.60
C ASP A 450 7.05 29.71 10.97
N LYS A 451 7.56 28.98 9.97
CA LYS A 451 8.67 28.07 10.19
C LYS A 451 9.98 28.85 10.05
N PRO A 452 10.89 28.81 11.03
CA PRO A 452 12.21 29.36 10.82
C PRO A 452 12.96 28.48 9.80
N GLU A 453 13.65 29.11 8.86
CA GLU A 453 14.65 28.40 8.02
C GLU A 453 15.94 28.16 8.83
N VAL A 454 16.24 29.07 9.77
CA VAL A 454 17.38 29.02 10.67
C VAL A 454 16.89 29.12 12.11
N ILE A 455 17.27 28.17 12.95
CA ILE A 455 16.92 28.20 14.38
C ILE A 455 17.78 29.24 15.10
N ASP A 456 17.15 29.99 16.01
CA ASP A 456 17.88 30.88 16.92
C ASP A 456 18.71 30.05 17.91
N LEU A 457 20.02 30.05 17.71
CA LEU A 457 20.99 29.30 18.50
C LEU A 457 21.87 30.26 19.31
N PRO A 458 22.13 29.99 20.61
CA PRO A 458 23.07 30.77 21.39
C PRO A 458 24.44 30.84 20.70
N PRO A 459 25.20 31.96 20.76
CA PRO A 459 26.52 32.03 20.15
C PRO A 459 27.52 31.09 20.86
N PRO A 460 28.56 30.56 20.17
CA PRO A 460 29.62 29.78 20.80
C PRO A 460 30.23 30.48 22.01
N ARG A 461 30.28 29.79 23.15
CA ARG A 461 30.95 30.31 24.34
C ARG A 461 32.47 30.30 24.10
N GLN A 462 33.17 31.34 24.55
CA GLN A 462 34.63 31.34 24.45
C GLN A 462 35.20 30.18 25.27
N PRO A 463 36.26 29.51 24.80
CA PRO A 463 36.93 28.48 25.59
C PRO A 463 37.25 29.05 26.96
N VAL A 464 36.78 28.40 28.02
CA VAL A 464 37.20 28.75 29.38
C VAL A 464 38.70 28.56 29.40
N ASP A 465 39.45 29.65 29.64
CA ASP A 465 40.91 29.67 29.69
C ASP A 465 41.38 28.57 30.65
N SER A 466 41.87 27.46 30.09
CA SER A 466 42.32 26.30 30.84
C SER A 466 43.72 26.56 31.42
N SER A 467 43.90 27.70 32.08
CA SER A 467 45.17 28.11 32.71
C SER A 467 45.28 27.68 34.17
N THR A 468 44.48 26.71 34.60
CA THR A 468 44.62 26.07 35.92
C THR A 468 44.21 24.61 35.85
N THR A 469 45.10 23.75 35.36
CA THR A 469 45.10 22.36 35.81
C THR A 469 46.54 21.91 36.00
N THR A 470 46.93 21.92 37.26
CA THR A 470 48.19 21.42 37.80
C THR A 470 48.41 19.98 37.34
N THR A 471 49.57 19.73 36.74
CA THR A 471 50.12 18.41 36.48
C THR A 471 50.10 17.56 37.74
N THR A 472 49.36 16.45 37.73
CA THR A 472 49.61 15.33 38.66
C THR A 472 49.50 14.00 37.90
N ASN A 473 50.66 13.34 37.88
CA ASN A 473 50.99 11.92 37.76
C ASN A 473 50.20 11.02 36.80
N GLU A 474 50.97 10.48 35.85
CA GLU A 474 50.71 9.32 34.98
C GLU A 474 49.92 8.23 35.70
N SER A 475 48.62 8.14 35.38
CA SER A 475 47.86 6.91 35.55
C SER A 475 48.14 5.98 34.37
N SER A 476 48.05 4.67 34.61
CA SER A 476 48.28 3.67 33.56
C SER A 476 47.30 3.85 32.39
N ALA A 477 47.67 3.42 31.18
CA ALA A 477 46.81 3.51 29.99
C ALA A 477 45.45 2.78 30.14
N ASP A 478 45.30 1.87 31.12
CA ASP A 478 44.03 1.21 31.46
C ASP A 478 43.15 2.03 32.43
N ASP A 479 43.74 2.92 33.24
CA ASP A 479 42.98 3.81 34.13
C ASP A 479 42.21 4.90 33.36
N GLU A 480 42.55 5.13 32.08
CA GLU A 480 41.93 6.11 31.19
C GLU A 480 40.77 5.56 30.35
N LYS A 481 40.41 4.28 30.47
CA LYS A 481 39.35 3.67 29.65
C LYS A 481 38.05 3.46 30.41
N MET A 482 36.93 3.67 29.73
CA MET A 482 35.60 3.29 30.20
C MET A 482 34.92 2.41 29.16
N TRP A 483 34.07 1.49 29.61
CA TRP A 483 33.40 0.55 28.73
C TRP A 483 31.89 0.72 28.80
N VAL A 484 31.29 0.88 27.63
CA VAL A 484 29.86 1.15 27.48
C VAL A 484 29.21 0.05 26.65
N VAL A 485 28.14 -0.53 27.17
CA VAL A 485 27.35 -1.53 26.45
C VAL A 485 26.17 -0.83 25.78
N HIS A 486 25.92 -1.13 24.51
CA HIS A 486 24.79 -0.61 23.75
C HIS A 486 23.91 -1.75 23.26
N LEU A 487 22.67 -1.72 23.72
CA LEU A 487 21.61 -2.69 23.44
C LEU A 487 20.51 -1.97 22.66
N SER A 488 20.00 -2.59 21.60
CA SER A 488 18.99 -1.97 20.74
C SER A 488 18.08 -3.03 20.14
N ASP A 489 16.84 -2.64 19.85
CA ASP A 489 15.87 -3.43 19.07
C ASP A 489 15.74 -4.85 19.64
N TRP A 490 15.28 -4.89 20.89
CA TRP A 490 15.15 -6.12 21.67
C TRP A 490 14.12 -7.03 21.05
N HIS A 491 12.96 -6.47 20.69
CA HIS A 491 11.75 -7.17 20.24
C HIS A 491 11.59 -8.52 20.92
N PHE A 492 11.44 -8.45 22.25
CA PHE A 492 11.14 -9.63 23.04
C PHE A 492 9.74 -10.09 22.69
N ASP A 493 9.62 -11.31 22.17
CA ASP A 493 8.32 -11.94 21.92
C ASP A 493 7.97 -12.91 23.07
N PRO A 494 7.00 -12.54 23.95
CA PRO A 494 6.56 -13.42 25.03
C PRO A 494 5.83 -14.67 24.54
N GLU A 495 5.33 -14.68 23.30
CA GLU A 495 4.62 -15.80 22.68
C GLU A 495 5.52 -16.69 21.81
N TYR A 496 6.79 -16.30 21.59
CA TYR A 496 7.72 -17.12 20.83
C TYR A 496 7.78 -18.54 21.39
N SER A 497 7.55 -19.50 20.52
CA SER A 497 7.50 -20.91 20.89
C SER A 497 8.21 -21.77 19.84
N GLU A 498 9.18 -22.55 20.31
CA GLU A 498 9.92 -23.52 19.47
C GLU A 498 8.96 -24.50 18.80
N GLY A 499 9.20 -24.83 17.54
CA GLY A 499 8.40 -25.78 16.77
C GLY A 499 7.16 -25.20 16.09
N TYR A 500 6.80 -23.93 16.32
CA TYR A 500 5.82 -23.21 15.52
C TYR A 500 6.40 -22.85 14.14
N GLU A 501 5.55 -22.65 13.14
CA GLU A 501 5.98 -22.33 11.78
C GLU A 501 6.76 -21.00 11.74
N ALA A 502 8.00 -21.04 11.27
CA ALA A 502 8.86 -19.89 11.06
C ALA A 502 8.59 -19.18 9.72
N GLN A 503 7.90 -19.83 8.78
CA GLN A 503 7.52 -19.26 7.48
C GLN A 503 6.00 -19.26 7.29
N CYS A 504 5.31 -18.56 8.18
CA CYS A 504 3.85 -18.56 8.29
C CYS A 504 3.13 -17.62 7.30
N GLY A 505 3.87 -16.68 6.66
CA GLY A 505 3.32 -15.68 5.76
C GLY A 505 2.65 -14.48 6.44
N GLU A 506 2.57 -14.47 7.77
CA GLU A 506 2.23 -13.29 8.58
C GLU A 506 3.46 -12.38 8.77
N PRO A 507 3.28 -11.11 9.18
CA PRO A 507 4.41 -10.21 9.38
C PRO A 507 5.42 -10.73 10.40
N VAL A 508 4.99 -11.35 11.51
CA VAL A 508 5.88 -12.09 12.43
C VAL A 508 5.35 -13.51 12.64
N CYS A 509 6.25 -14.49 12.78
CA CYS A 509 5.95 -15.91 12.88
C CYS A 509 6.49 -16.54 14.18
N CYS A 510 6.69 -17.86 14.23
CA CYS A 510 7.23 -18.60 15.38
C CYS A 510 6.36 -18.54 16.65
N ARG A 511 5.06 -18.31 16.49
CA ARG A 511 4.13 -18.11 17.59
C ARG A 511 2.73 -18.65 17.29
N PRO A 512 1.88 -18.88 18.30
CA PRO A 512 0.49 -19.24 18.07
C PRO A 512 -0.28 -18.16 17.28
N PRO A 513 -1.31 -18.56 16.52
CA PRO A 513 -1.81 -19.89 16.23
C PRO A 513 -1.21 -20.45 14.93
N ASN A 514 0.04 -20.09 14.56
CA ASN A 514 0.68 -20.66 13.38
C ASN A 514 0.78 -22.20 13.51
N ALA A 515 1.03 -22.89 12.40
CA ALA A 515 1.16 -24.36 12.41
C ALA A 515 2.27 -24.81 13.38
N PHE A 516 2.11 -25.98 14.01
CA PHE A 516 3.02 -26.46 15.07
C PHE A 516 3.45 -27.91 14.86
N GLY A 517 4.69 -28.23 15.22
CA GLY A 517 5.23 -29.58 15.19
C GLY A 517 5.19 -30.18 13.78
N ASP A 518 4.61 -31.37 13.63
CA ASP A 518 4.50 -32.07 12.34
C ASP A 518 3.68 -31.31 11.28
N GLN A 519 2.91 -30.30 11.69
CA GLN A 519 2.14 -29.44 10.77
C GLN A 519 2.97 -28.26 10.24
N ALA A 520 4.06 -27.89 10.93
CA ALA A 520 4.96 -26.84 10.47
C ALA A 520 5.90 -27.38 9.38
N THR A 521 5.97 -26.67 8.27
CA THR A 521 6.89 -26.97 7.17
C THR A 521 8.31 -26.54 7.53
N THR A 522 8.45 -25.39 8.19
CA THR A 522 9.71 -24.91 8.75
C THR A 522 9.53 -24.66 10.25
N PRO A 523 9.72 -25.67 11.11
CA PRO A 523 9.58 -25.50 12.56
C PRO A 523 10.64 -24.51 13.08
N ALA A 524 10.19 -23.54 13.87
CA ALA A 524 11.02 -22.53 14.51
C ALA A 524 12.03 -23.17 15.45
N GLY A 525 13.26 -22.66 15.39
CA GLY A 525 14.33 -23.07 16.29
C GLY A 525 14.05 -22.77 17.76
N LYS A 526 14.93 -23.28 18.63
CA LYS A 526 14.85 -22.96 20.05
C LYS A 526 15.26 -21.52 20.32
N TRP A 527 16.35 -21.06 19.74
CA TRP A 527 16.97 -19.78 20.12
C TRP A 527 16.45 -18.59 19.34
N GLY A 528 15.77 -18.80 18.21
CA GLY A 528 15.30 -17.76 17.30
C GLY A 528 15.19 -18.30 15.87
N ASP A 529 14.58 -17.51 14.98
CA ASP A 529 14.51 -17.79 13.54
C ASP A 529 14.43 -16.47 12.75
N TYR A 530 14.88 -16.47 11.49
CA TYR A 530 15.14 -15.24 10.71
C TYR A 530 13.89 -14.44 10.30
N ASN A 531 12.69 -14.99 10.44
CA ASN A 531 11.43 -14.28 10.18
C ASN A 531 10.66 -13.95 11.45
N CYS A 532 11.31 -14.08 12.60
CA CYS A 532 10.67 -14.01 13.90
C CYS A 532 11.40 -13.02 14.80
N ASP A 533 10.67 -12.58 15.82
CA ASP A 533 11.26 -11.97 17.00
C ASP A 533 11.79 -13.05 17.95
N ILE A 534 12.39 -12.61 19.06
CA ILE A 534 13.26 -13.49 19.85
C ILE A 534 12.66 -13.91 21.19
N PRO A 535 12.95 -15.15 21.64
CA PRO A 535 12.50 -15.61 22.95
C PRO A 535 13.39 -15.07 24.08
N LYS A 536 12.80 -14.98 25.28
CA LYS A 536 13.48 -14.60 26.53
C LYS A 536 14.81 -15.32 26.76
N ARG A 537 14.90 -16.62 26.45
CA ARG A 537 16.12 -17.41 26.68
C ARG A 537 17.33 -16.92 25.89
N LEU A 538 17.13 -16.41 24.66
CA LEU A 538 18.22 -15.84 23.88
C LEU A 538 18.70 -14.53 24.52
N ILE A 539 17.76 -13.69 24.97
CA ILE A 539 18.05 -12.47 25.70
C ILE A 539 18.86 -12.77 26.96
N GLU A 540 18.42 -13.73 27.78
CA GLU A 540 19.14 -14.11 29.00
C GLU A 540 20.55 -14.64 28.68
N SER A 541 20.72 -15.41 27.60
CA SER A 541 22.05 -15.88 27.18
C SER A 541 23.01 -14.74 26.81
N MET A 542 22.50 -13.68 26.19
CA MET A 542 23.28 -12.47 25.88
C MET A 542 23.70 -11.76 27.17
N LEU A 543 22.75 -11.58 28.08
CA LEU A 543 22.97 -10.88 29.34
C LEU A 543 23.93 -11.62 30.29
N GLU A 544 23.96 -12.96 30.22
CA GLU A 544 24.95 -13.79 30.91
C GLU A 544 26.35 -13.67 30.26
N PHE A 545 26.42 -13.45 28.95
CA PHE A 545 27.66 -13.35 28.21
C PHE A 545 28.33 -11.97 28.33
N VAL A 546 27.57 -10.87 28.32
CA VAL A 546 28.11 -9.49 28.36
C VAL A 546 29.20 -9.28 29.44
N PRO A 547 29.00 -9.69 30.72
CA PRO A 547 30.02 -9.51 31.76
C PRO A 547 31.30 -10.33 31.55
N THR A 548 31.29 -11.31 30.65
CA THR A 548 32.47 -12.17 30.37
C THR A 548 33.45 -11.53 29.39
N VAL A 549 32.98 -10.56 28.59
CA VAL A 549 33.77 -9.89 27.55
C VAL A 549 34.01 -8.41 27.83
N VAL A 550 33.25 -7.81 28.75
CA VAL A 550 33.46 -6.43 29.21
C VAL A 550 34.27 -6.43 30.50
N PRO A 551 35.47 -5.80 30.55
CA PRO A 551 36.29 -5.78 31.78
C PRO A 551 35.56 -5.20 32.99
N LYS A 552 34.82 -4.12 32.77
CA LYS A 552 33.95 -3.45 33.76
C LYS A 552 32.90 -2.65 33.01
N ILE A 553 31.62 -2.89 33.26
CA ILE A 553 30.54 -2.10 32.66
C ILE A 553 30.44 -0.77 33.42
N ASP A 554 30.81 0.34 32.77
CA ASP A 554 30.66 1.68 33.35
C ASP A 554 29.25 2.22 33.08
N TYR A 555 28.74 2.06 31.86
CA TYR A 555 27.38 2.48 31.47
C TYR A 555 26.73 1.49 30.51
N ILE A 556 25.39 1.47 30.51
CA ILE A 556 24.59 0.73 29.55
C ILE A 556 23.61 1.69 28.88
N LEU A 557 23.56 1.66 27.55
CA LEU A 557 22.64 2.43 26.72
C LEU A 557 21.63 1.45 26.12
N SER A 558 20.34 1.75 26.22
CA SER A 558 19.28 0.96 25.58
C SER A 558 18.43 1.81 24.66
N THR A 559 18.53 1.61 23.35
CA THR A 559 17.90 2.46 22.33
C THR A 559 16.52 1.98 21.87
N GLY A 560 15.67 1.49 22.79
CA GLY A 560 14.24 1.22 22.51
C GLY A 560 13.92 -0.09 21.77
N ASP A 561 12.67 -0.18 21.32
CA ASP A 561 12.03 -1.31 20.63
C ASP A 561 12.06 -2.62 21.42
N LEU A 562 11.30 -2.63 22.52
CA LEU A 562 11.10 -3.76 23.43
C LEU A 562 10.02 -4.73 22.94
N PRO A 563 8.83 -4.26 22.51
CA PRO A 563 7.76 -5.14 22.06
C PRO A 563 8.04 -5.79 20.69
N PRO A 564 7.42 -6.94 20.37
CA PRO A 564 7.61 -7.62 19.09
C PRO A 564 6.83 -6.95 17.95
N HIS A 565 7.02 -7.43 16.72
CA HIS A 565 6.39 -6.95 15.49
C HIS A 565 4.97 -7.52 15.26
N ASP A 566 4.26 -7.92 16.32
CA ASP A 566 2.88 -8.40 16.29
C ASP A 566 1.86 -7.26 16.36
N VAL A 567 2.13 -6.19 15.60
CA VAL A 567 1.41 -4.91 15.66
C VAL A 567 -0.10 -5.03 15.42
N TRP A 568 -0.57 -6.11 14.79
CA TRP A 568 -2.00 -6.36 14.62
C TRP A 568 -2.68 -6.87 15.90
N ALA A 569 -1.92 -7.44 16.85
CA ALA A 569 -2.41 -8.02 18.09
C ALA A 569 -2.24 -7.08 19.30
N GLU A 570 -1.44 -6.02 19.19
CA GLU A 570 -1.04 -5.16 20.31
C GLU A 570 -2.18 -4.32 20.93
N THR A 571 -2.07 -4.04 22.22
CA THR A 571 -2.93 -3.13 22.99
C THR A 571 -2.06 -2.41 24.03
N PRO A 572 -2.50 -1.28 24.61
CA PRO A 572 -1.76 -0.64 25.70
C PRO A 572 -1.37 -1.62 26.82
N SER A 573 -2.30 -2.50 27.21
CA SER A 573 -2.03 -3.49 28.27
C SER A 573 -1.00 -4.56 27.87
N THR A 574 -1.00 -5.03 26.62
CA THR A 574 0.01 -6.00 26.17
C THR A 574 1.39 -5.36 26.06
N ILE A 575 1.47 -4.10 25.61
CA ILE A 575 2.73 -3.35 25.56
C ILE A 575 3.26 -3.06 26.97
N GLU A 576 2.43 -2.59 27.90
CA GLU A 576 2.82 -2.40 29.31
C GLU A 576 3.36 -3.71 29.92
N LYS A 577 2.71 -4.83 29.62
CA LYS A 577 3.16 -6.15 30.09
C LYS A 577 4.53 -6.49 29.52
N THR A 578 4.72 -6.41 28.20
CA THR A 578 5.99 -6.78 27.54
C THR A 578 7.14 -5.87 27.96
N THR A 579 6.90 -4.56 28.07
CA THR A 579 7.91 -3.59 28.57
C THR A 579 8.26 -3.86 30.03
N SER A 580 7.26 -4.16 30.89
CA SER A 580 7.48 -4.51 32.29
C SER A 580 8.31 -5.79 32.44
N GLU A 581 7.98 -6.84 31.68
CA GLU A 581 8.74 -8.11 31.70
C GLU A 581 10.18 -7.91 31.23
N THR A 582 10.39 -7.07 30.20
CA THR A 582 11.72 -6.72 29.72
C THR A 582 12.50 -5.95 30.79
N SER A 583 11.87 -4.97 31.44
CA SER A 583 12.46 -4.23 32.56
C SER A 583 12.77 -5.13 33.77
N ASP A 584 11.98 -6.17 34.04
CA ASP A 584 12.27 -7.18 35.07
C ASP A 584 13.52 -8.01 34.72
N ILE A 585 13.68 -8.39 33.46
CA ILE A 585 14.90 -9.04 32.96
C ILE A 585 16.08 -8.11 33.18
N TRP A 586 16.00 -6.83 32.79
CA TRP A 586 17.07 -5.87 33.02
C TRP A 586 17.42 -5.72 34.50
N ARG A 587 16.43 -5.62 35.39
CA ARG A 587 16.65 -5.55 36.84
C ARG A 587 17.38 -6.77 37.39
N LYS A 588 17.16 -7.96 36.81
CA LYS A 588 17.87 -9.19 37.22
C LYS A 588 19.38 -9.10 36.90
N PHE A 589 19.76 -8.50 35.78
CA PHE A 589 21.15 -8.51 35.28
C PHE A 589 21.92 -7.21 35.54
N PHE A 590 21.26 -6.06 35.53
CA PHE A 590 21.88 -4.73 35.53
C PHE A 590 21.50 -3.86 36.73
N LYS A 591 21.06 -4.45 37.84
CA LYS A 591 20.61 -3.70 39.03
C LYS A 591 21.61 -2.65 39.54
N SER A 592 22.91 -2.92 39.41
CA SER A 592 23.99 -2.08 39.93
C SER A 592 24.72 -1.26 38.86
N ALA A 593 24.41 -1.45 37.58
CA ALA A 593 25.02 -0.71 36.49
C ALA A 593 24.15 0.51 36.14
N PRO A 594 24.73 1.72 35.95
CA PRO A 594 23.96 2.84 35.45
C PRO A 594 23.47 2.55 34.03
N PHE A 595 22.15 2.63 33.83
CA PHE A 595 21.45 2.17 32.65
C PHE A 595 20.53 3.28 32.13
N PHE A 596 20.65 3.61 30.84
CA PHE A 596 19.97 4.75 30.23
C PHE A 596 19.10 4.27 29.06
N PRO A 597 17.82 3.94 29.32
CA PRO A 597 16.87 3.54 28.29
C PRO A 597 16.21 4.75 27.64
N ILE A 598 15.88 4.62 26.36
CA ILE A 598 15.00 5.54 25.63
C ILE A 598 13.84 4.77 24.99
N ILE A 599 12.89 5.52 24.44
CA ILE A 599 11.67 5.02 23.81
C ILE A 599 11.93 4.82 22.30
N GLY A 600 11.59 3.65 21.77
CA GLY A 600 11.55 3.34 20.33
C GLY A 600 10.17 3.57 19.73
N ASN A 601 9.92 3.06 18.52
CA ASN A 601 8.64 3.26 17.83
C ASN A 601 7.61 2.15 18.15
N HIS A 602 8.07 1.00 18.64
CA HIS A 602 7.21 -0.12 19.05
C HIS A 602 6.64 -0.02 20.47
N GLU A 603 7.07 0.95 21.28
CA GLU A 603 6.56 1.13 22.65
C GLU A 603 5.14 1.69 22.74
N SER A 604 4.54 2.13 21.63
CA SER A 604 3.16 2.64 21.61
C SER A 604 2.21 1.62 20.99
N ALA A 605 0.94 1.68 21.40
CA ALA A 605 -0.15 0.94 20.79
C ALA A 605 -1.27 1.92 20.40
N PRO A 606 -1.62 2.05 19.12
CA PRO A 606 -1.00 1.37 17.97
C PRO A 606 0.46 1.78 17.73
N VAL A 607 1.25 0.95 17.04
CA VAL A 607 2.67 1.19 16.74
C VAL A 607 2.86 2.57 16.10
N ASN A 608 3.96 3.25 16.44
CA ASN A 608 4.32 4.59 15.98
C ASN A 608 3.38 5.74 16.45
N SER A 609 2.35 5.45 17.25
CA SER A 609 1.36 6.44 17.70
C SER A 609 1.84 7.24 18.91
N PHE A 610 2.56 8.34 18.65
CA PHE A 610 3.02 9.29 19.66
C PHE A 610 2.38 10.69 19.47
N PRO A 611 1.13 10.90 19.95
CA PRO A 611 0.47 12.20 19.93
C PRO A 611 1.17 13.20 20.85
N THR A 612 1.16 14.48 20.46
CA THR A 612 1.57 15.60 21.32
C THR A 612 0.53 15.92 22.39
N SER A 613 0.96 16.61 23.43
CA SER A 613 0.13 17.13 24.50
C SER A 613 -0.93 18.12 24.00
N SER A 614 -0.66 18.83 22.89
CA SER A 614 -1.60 19.75 22.23
C SER A 614 -2.88 19.06 21.70
N ILE A 615 -2.86 17.75 21.51
CA ILE A 615 -4.03 16.93 21.08
C ILE A 615 -4.45 15.88 22.12
N SER A 616 -3.98 16.02 23.36
CA SER A 616 -4.23 15.08 24.46
C SER A 616 -5.69 14.88 24.84
N ASN A 617 -6.55 15.86 24.51
CA ASN A 617 -8.00 15.77 24.65
C ASN A 617 -8.65 14.77 23.69
N ILE A 618 -7.95 14.38 22.62
CA ILE A 618 -8.41 13.43 21.60
C ILE A 618 -7.71 12.08 21.77
N SER A 619 -6.39 12.09 21.98
CA SER A 619 -5.61 10.87 22.23
C SER A 619 -4.37 11.19 23.04
N SER A 620 -3.97 10.29 23.95
CA SER A 620 -2.84 10.50 24.84
C SER A 620 -1.96 9.25 24.92
N VAL A 621 -0.64 9.46 24.94
CA VAL A 621 0.39 8.44 25.20
C VAL A 621 0.89 8.47 26.66
N SER A 622 0.23 9.23 27.53
CA SER A 622 0.60 9.34 28.95
C SER A 622 0.59 8.00 29.70
N TRP A 623 -0.28 7.05 29.30
CA TRP A 623 -0.29 5.70 29.87
C TRP A 623 1.09 5.03 29.75
N LEU A 624 1.74 5.17 28.58
CA LEU A 624 3.04 4.61 28.28
C LEU A 624 4.12 5.30 29.11
N TYR A 625 4.19 6.63 29.07
CA TYR A 625 5.22 7.39 29.78
C TYR A 625 5.17 7.17 31.29
N ASN A 626 3.96 7.14 31.86
CA ASN A 626 3.75 6.81 33.28
C ASN A 626 4.17 5.37 33.61
N SER A 627 3.95 4.42 32.70
CA SER A 627 4.37 3.03 32.88
C SER A 627 5.90 2.90 32.83
N LEU A 628 6.54 3.48 31.81
CA LEU A 628 8.00 3.44 31.64
C LEU A 628 8.73 4.14 32.79
N SER A 629 8.25 5.31 33.24
CA SER A 629 8.80 6.00 34.43
C SER A 629 8.83 5.09 35.66
N LYS A 630 7.72 4.41 35.97
CA LYS A 630 7.66 3.45 37.08
C LYS A 630 8.63 2.29 36.90
N GLN A 631 8.78 1.79 35.68
CA GLN A 631 9.67 0.67 35.37
C GLN A 631 11.15 1.06 35.45
N TRP A 632 11.50 2.29 35.10
CA TRP A 632 12.89 2.77 34.98
C TRP A 632 13.41 3.50 36.23
N ASN A 633 12.59 3.62 37.28
CA ASN A 633 12.89 4.35 38.50
C ASN A 633 14.15 3.87 39.26
N VAL A 634 14.63 2.66 38.98
CA VAL A 634 15.84 2.09 39.60
C VAL A 634 17.10 2.75 39.04
N TRP A 635 17.05 3.26 37.81
CA TRP A 635 18.24 3.74 37.08
C TRP A 635 18.25 5.26 36.86
N LEU A 636 17.08 5.89 36.79
CA LEU A 636 16.95 7.31 36.47
C LEU A 636 16.65 8.14 37.71
N SER A 637 17.12 9.39 37.72
CA SER A 637 16.82 10.37 38.78
C SER A 637 15.37 10.83 38.71
N GLU A 638 14.85 11.35 39.83
CA GLU A 638 13.48 11.89 39.92
C GLU A 638 13.19 12.94 38.84
N ASP A 639 14.10 13.90 38.62
CA ASP A 639 13.97 14.91 37.54
C ASP A 639 13.87 14.29 36.13
N ALA A 640 14.58 13.19 35.89
CA ALA A 640 14.56 12.51 34.60
C ALA A 640 13.24 11.74 34.41
N LEU A 641 12.74 11.11 35.48
CA LEU A 641 11.45 10.42 35.51
C LEU A 641 10.29 11.39 35.30
N GLU A 642 10.28 12.54 35.99
CA GLU A 642 9.27 13.60 35.78
C GLU A 642 9.29 14.11 34.34
N SER A 643 10.49 14.29 33.76
CA SER A 643 10.64 14.65 32.36
C SER A 643 10.08 13.59 31.41
N ILE A 644 10.27 12.30 31.70
CA ILE A 644 9.69 11.21 30.90
C ILE A 644 8.17 11.24 30.98
N GLU A 645 7.59 11.32 32.18
CA GLU A 645 6.12 11.35 32.38
C GLU A 645 5.47 12.50 31.62
N LYS A 646 6.14 13.65 31.56
CA LYS A 646 5.63 14.84 30.88
C LYS A 646 5.70 14.75 29.35
N ARG A 647 6.81 14.24 28.79
CA ARG A 647 7.14 14.44 27.37
C ARG A 647 7.92 13.30 26.70
N GLY A 648 8.26 12.24 27.44
CA GLY A 648 8.89 11.03 26.90
C GLY A 648 10.39 11.12 26.61
N PHE A 649 11.07 12.19 27.03
CA PHE A 649 12.52 12.36 26.87
C PHE A 649 13.13 13.03 28.10
N TYR A 650 14.44 12.86 28.32
CA TYR A 650 15.11 13.30 29.54
C TYR A 650 16.61 13.60 29.37
N SER A 651 17.16 14.27 30.37
CA SER A 651 18.59 14.52 30.53
C SER A 651 19.04 13.91 31.87
N ALA A 652 20.15 13.17 31.86
CA ALA A 652 20.76 12.60 33.06
C ALA A 652 22.18 13.12 33.20
N ARG A 653 22.41 13.91 34.25
CA ARG A 653 23.69 14.52 34.54
C ARG A 653 24.55 13.58 35.38
N LEU A 654 25.81 13.42 34.99
CA LEU A 654 26.79 12.54 35.66
C LEU A 654 28.04 13.35 36.04
N PRO A 655 27.97 14.16 37.12
CA PRO A 655 29.03 15.13 37.45
C PRO A 655 30.38 14.48 37.75
N LYS A 656 30.39 13.26 38.30
CA LYS A 656 31.63 12.51 38.59
C LYS A 656 32.46 12.27 37.33
N ASP A 657 31.79 12.15 36.20
CA ASP A 657 32.37 11.83 34.92
C ASP A 657 32.39 13.05 33.98
N ASN A 658 31.93 14.22 34.41
CA ASN A 658 31.79 15.40 33.54
C ASN A 658 31.01 15.09 32.25
N LEU A 659 29.96 14.27 32.38
CA LEU A 659 29.17 13.73 31.28
C LEU A 659 27.69 14.04 31.50
N ARG A 660 26.98 14.33 30.42
CA ARG A 660 25.52 14.43 30.37
C ARG A 660 24.99 13.50 29.30
N ILE A 661 23.98 12.73 29.66
CA ILE A 661 23.25 11.84 28.78
C ILE A 661 21.95 12.53 28.39
N ILE A 662 21.69 12.71 27.10
CA ILE A 662 20.43 13.26 26.58
C ILE A 662 19.72 12.13 25.83
N GLY A 663 18.61 11.63 26.41
CA GLY A 663 17.76 10.63 25.79
C GLY A 663 16.57 11.27 25.12
N LEU A 664 16.51 11.22 23.78
CA LEU A 664 15.49 11.85 22.95
C LEU A 664 14.33 10.91 22.64
N ASN A 665 13.14 11.48 22.47
CA ASN A 665 12.00 10.78 21.88
C ASN A 665 11.95 11.10 20.38
N THR A 666 12.66 10.29 19.62
CA THR A 666 12.83 10.49 18.17
C THR A 666 11.55 10.23 17.37
N ASN A 667 10.48 9.72 18.01
CA ASN A 667 9.18 9.55 17.38
C ASN A 667 8.55 10.86 16.91
N PHE A 668 8.95 12.00 17.48
CA PHE A 668 8.44 13.31 17.07
C PHE A 668 8.97 13.80 15.71
N TRP A 669 10.06 13.24 15.21
CA TRP A 669 10.51 13.51 13.84
C TRP A 669 10.28 12.32 12.90
N TYR A 670 9.73 11.21 13.39
CA TYR A 670 9.49 10.01 12.58
C TYR A 670 8.31 10.18 11.62
N LYS A 671 8.53 9.90 10.34
CA LYS A 671 7.52 10.07 9.28
C LYS A 671 6.28 9.17 9.46
N PHE A 672 6.42 8.04 10.16
CA PHE A 672 5.32 7.12 10.43
C PHE A 672 4.55 7.46 11.72
N ASN A 673 5.03 8.42 12.52
CA ASN A 673 4.20 9.03 13.55
C ASN A 673 3.26 10.07 12.91
N TRP A 674 2.11 9.61 12.41
CA TRP A 674 1.22 10.48 11.66
C TRP A 674 0.53 11.56 12.50
N TRP A 675 0.63 11.51 13.82
CA TRP A 675 0.20 12.64 14.65
C TRP A 675 0.92 13.93 14.29
N MET A 676 2.15 13.85 13.75
CA MET A 676 2.90 14.99 13.24
C MET A 676 2.29 15.63 11.98
N LEU A 677 1.29 14.99 11.36
CA LEU A 677 0.49 15.58 10.28
C LEU A 677 -0.58 16.53 10.80
N ILE A 678 -1.04 16.32 12.04
CA ILE A 678 -1.94 17.28 12.68
C ILE A 678 -1.08 18.48 13.03
N ARG A 679 -1.26 19.56 12.28
CA ARG A 679 -0.55 20.83 12.47
C ARG A 679 -1.53 21.80 13.13
N PRO A 680 -1.70 21.80 14.46
CA PRO A 680 -2.53 22.82 15.11
C PRO A 680 -1.77 24.14 15.09
N HIS A 681 -1.62 24.78 13.94
CA HIS A 681 -1.05 26.13 13.72
C HIS A 681 0.26 26.56 14.42
N GLU A 682 0.91 25.79 15.31
CA GLU A 682 1.87 26.35 16.27
C GLU A 682 3.04 25.43 16.70
N GLU A 683 3.16 24.18 16.25
CA GLU A 683 4.25 23.27 16.71
C GLU A 683 5.12 22.74 15.56
N TRP A 684 6.06 23.55 15.08
CA TRP A 684 7.18 23.06 14.26
C TRP A 684 8.23 22.30 15.10
N ASP A 685 8.19 22.48 16.42
CA ASP A 685 8.98 21.79 17.44
C ASP A 685 8.06 21.10 18.46
N PRO A 686 7.57 19.88 18.18
CA PRO A 686 6.68 19.10 19.03
C PRO A 686 7.24 18.91 20.43
N GLU A 687 6.41 19.17 21.45
CA GLU A 687 6.81 19.12 22.86
C GLU A 687 7.99 20.05 23.21
N HIS A 688 8.29 21.02 22.33
CA HIS A 688 9.46 21.89 22.40
C HIS A 688 10.78 21.12 22.56
N MET A 689 10.89 19.94 21.93
CA MET A 689 12.03 19.05 22.10
C MET A 689 13.34 19.69 21.62
N LEU A 690 13.35 20.33 20.44
CA LEU A 690 14.54 20.99 19.90
C LEU A 690 14.98 22.15 20.78
N LYS A 691 14.04 23.01 21.20
CA LYS A 691 14.31 24.10 22.15
C LYS A 691 14.89 23.57 23.45
N TRP A 692 14.32 22.50 23.98
CA TRP A 692 14.82 21.88 25.21
C TRP A 692 16.23 21.29 25.04
N VAL A 693 16.51 20.61 23.93
CA VAL A 693 17.86 20.08 23.64
C VAL A 693 18.88 21.20 23.56
N ILE A 694 18.54 22.32 22.91
CA ILE A 694 19.41 23.51 22.87
C ILE A 694 19.73 24.00 24.28
N ASP A 695 18.72 24.13 25.14
CA ASP A 695 18.92 24.58 26.52
C ASP A 695 19.80 23.61 27.33
N GLU A 696 19.68 22.30 27.12
CA GLU A 696 20.50 21.30 27.81
C GLU A 696 21.95 21.28 27.31
N LEU A 697 22.16 21.45 26.00
CA LEU A 697 23.48 21.55 25.39
C LEU A 697 24.19 22.85 25.79
N ASP A 698 23.47 23.97 25.84
CA ASP A 698 24.03 25.26 26.25
C ASP A 698 24.48 25.23 27.72
N LYS A 699 23.67 24.63 28.60
CA LYS A 699 24.06 24.38 30.01
C LYS A 699 25.27 23.44 30.11
N ALA A 700 25.31 22.40 29.28
CA ALA A 700 26.45 21.48 29.28
C ALA A 700 27.73 22.20 28.85
N GLU A 701 27.68 23.03 27.80
CA GLU A 701 28.79 23.86 27.35
C GLU A 701 29.23 24.86 28.42
N GLU A 702 28.28 25.52 29.10
CA GLU A 702 28.57 26.43 30.24
C GLU A 702 29.34 25.74 31.36
N LEU A 703 28.98 24.49 31.65
CA LEU A 703 29.60 23.69 32.71
C LEU A 703 30.85 22.93 32.24
N GLY A 704 31.22 23.02 30.96
CA GLY A 704 32.32 22.27 30.37
C GLY A 704 32.08 20.76 30.30
N GLU A 705 30.82 20.32 30.37
CA GLU A 705 30.40 18.92 30.28
C GLU A 705 30.51 18.40 28.85
N LYS A 706 30.77 17.10 28.73
CA LYS A 706 30.60 16.39 27.45
C LYS A 706 29.23 15.75 27.37
N VAL A 707 28.70 15.59 26.17
CA VAL A 707 27.34 15.11 25.94
C VAL A 707 27.33 13.85 25.06
N TRP A 708 26.57 12.87 25.50
CA TRP A 708 26.10 11.76 24.66
C TRP A 708 24.61 11.91 24.37
N ILE A 709 24.26 11.76 23.11
CA ILE A 709 22.86 11.78 22.65
C ILE A 709 22.43 10.35 22.35
N LEU A 710 21.28 9.96 22.88
CA LEU A 710 20.59 8.71 22.52
C LEU A 710 19.31 9.07 21.77
N GLY A 711 19.08 8.38 20.66
CA GLY A 711 17.80 8.38 19.96
C GLY A 711 17.48 6.97 19.46
N HIS A 712 16.25 6.68 19.07
CA HIS A 712 15.95 5.40 18.44
C HIS A 712 16.23 5.51 16.93
N MET A 713 15.56 6.46 16.27
CA MET A 713 15.80 6.84 14.88
C MET A 713 16.85 7.94 14.81
N ALA A 714 17.90 7.73 14.03
CA ALA A 714 18.84 8.80 13.73
C ALA A 714 18.10 9.98 13.08
N ALA A 715 18.40 11.20 13.53
CA ALA A 715 17.77 12.45 13.09
C ALA A 715 18.00 12.76 11.60
N VAL A 716 18.77 11.94 10.91
CA VAL A 716 19.23 12.18 9.56
C VAL A 716 18.99 10.92 8.69
N SER A 717 18.08 10.06 9.14
CA SER A 717 17.60 8.90 8.41
C SER A 717 16.56 9.31 7.36
N GLU A 718 16.35 8.44 6.36
CA GLU A 718 15.20 8.53 5.42
C GLU A 718 13.84 8.42 6.16
N ASP A 719 13.87 8.06 7.44
CA ASP A 719 12.72 7.86 8.31
C ASP A 719 12.30 9.12 9.05
N SER A 720 13.14 10.15 9.05
CA SER A 720 12.87 11.42 9.69
C SER A 720 12.31 12.46 8.71
N PHE A 721 11.45 13.36 9.19
CA PHE A 721 10.95 14.49 8.42
C PHE A 721 12.10 15.43 8.02
N PRO A 722 12.23 15.78 6.73
CA PRO A 722 13.28 16.68 6.21
C PRO A 722 13.60 17.90 7.08
N SER A 723 12.57 18.63 7.51
CA SER A 723 12.74 19.85 8.31
C SER A 723 13.41 19.59 9.66
N PHE A 724 13.08 18.48 10.33
CA PHE A 724 13.73 18.13 11.60
C PHE A 724 15.20 17.78 11.42
N ASN A 725 15.55 17.13 10.30
CA ASN A 725 16.94 16.80 9.98
C ASN A 725 17.76 18.08 9.84
N GLU A 726 17.22 19.08 9.14
CA GLU A 726 17.86 20.38 8.95
C GLU A 726 18.05 21.10 10.28
N TYR A 727 17.00 21.17 11.10
CA TYR A 727 17.02 21.78 12.42
C TYR A 727 18.01 21.13 13.39
N PHE A 728 17.96 19.81 13.51
CA PHE A 728 18.85 19.09 14.40
C PHE A 728 20.30 19.18 13.93
N SER A 729 20.55 19.19 12.62
CA SER A 729 21.90 19.37 12.08
C SER A 729 22.49 20.74 12.41
N GLN A 730 21.69 21.82 12.44
CA GLN A 730 22.14 23.14 12.92
C GLN A 730 22.57 23.07 14.40
N ILE A 731 21.80 22.36 15.24
CA ILE A 731 22.12 22.17 16.67
C ILE A 731 23.43 21.39 16.83
N ILE A 732 23.60 20.27 16.11
CA ILE A 732 24.83 19.47 16.17
C ILE A 732 26.04 20.31 15.71
N ALA A 733 25.90 21.07 14.63
CA ALA A 733 26.96 21.92 14.12
C ALA A 733 27.39 23.00 15.13
N ARG A 734 26.43 23.59 15.86
CA ARG A 734 26.69 24.58 16.91
C ARG A 734 27.39 23.97 18.13
N TYR A 735 26.99 22.77 18.56
CA TYR A 735 27.48 22.14 19.79
C TYR A 735 28.48 21.00 19.54
N LYS A 736 29.13 20.98 18.37
CA LYS A 736 30.07 19.92 17.96
C LYS A 736 31.21 19.65 18.94
N ASP A 737 31.66 20.66 19.70
CA ASP A 737 32.75 20.51 20.67
C ASP A 737 32.24 19.98 22.02
N THR A 738 30.93 20.06 22.28
CA THR A 738 30.25 19.57 23.48
C THR A 738 29.73 18.14 23.28
N ILE A 739 29.21 17.83 22.09
CA ILE A 739 28.66 16.52 21.73
C ILE A 739 29.79 15.60 21.27
N VAL A 740 30.02 14.51 22.00
CA VAL A 740 31.14 13.58 21.73
C VAL A 740 30.70 12.14 21.45
N GLY A 741 29.39 11.88 21.44
CA GLY A 741 28.83 10.57 21.10
C GLY A 741 27.35 10.65 20.75
N GLN A 742 26.92 9.91 19.72
CA GLN A 742 25.52 9.80 19.29
C GLN A 742 25.20 8.33 19.01
N PHE A 743 24.18 7.78 19.68
CA PHE A 743 23.86 6.36 19.69
C PHE A 743 22.40 6.14 19.30
N TYR A 744 22.18 5.26 18.31
CA TYR A 744 20.89 5.01 17.70
C TYR A 744 20.59 3.52 17.52
N GLY A 745 19.39 3.17 17.03
CA GLY A 745 18.91 1.80 16.79
C GLY A 745 18.07 1.71 15.51
N HIS A 746 16.90 1.07 15.57
CA HIS A 746 15.81 1.13 14.60
C HIS A 746 16.06 0.41 13.26
N THR A 747 17.21 0.64 12.62
CA THR A 747 17.50 0.04 11.31
C THR A 747 17.76 -1.46 11.40
N HIS A 748 17.99 -1.96 12.61
CA HIS A 748 18.48 -3.28 12.97
C HIS A 748 19.88 -3.63 12.45
N TRP A 749 20.40 -2.92 11.46
CA TRP A 749 21.67 -3.24 10.80
C TRP A 749 22.85 -2.61 11.55
N ASP A 750 24.02 -3.25 11.43
CA ASP A 750 25.29 -2.69 11.95
C ASP A 750 25.78 -1.59 10.99
N GLU A 751 25.35 -0.35 11.23
CA GLU A 751 25.60 0.81 10.36
C GLU A 751 26.12 2.02 11.16
N PHE A 752 26.57 3.05 10.43
CA PHE A 752 26.99 4.33 10.98
C PHE A 752 26.51 5.47 10.09
N GLN A 753 26.52 6.69 10.61
CA GLN A 753 26.19 7.89 9.86
C GLN A 753 27.21 8.98 10.12
N VAL A 754 27.86 9.47 9.06
CA VAL A 754 28.74 10.63 9.13
C VAL A 754 27.88 11.89 9.15
N ILE A 755 28.10 12.74 10.15
CA ILE A 755 27.38 13.99 10.35
C ILE A 755 28.30 15.14 9.93
N TYR A 756 27.83 15.98 9.03
CA TYR A 756 28.58 17.11 8.49
C TYR A 756 28.12 18.45 9.08
N ASP A 757 28.99 19.46 9.02
CA ASP A 757 28.62 20.83 9.41
C ASP A 757 27.54 21.43 8.52
N TYR A 758 26.74 22.35 9.10
CA TYR A 758 25.64 23.01 8.38
C TYR A 758 26.20 24.03 7.38
N PRO A 759 25.80 23.97 6.10
CA PRO A 759 26.36 24.85 5.07
C PRO A 759 25.88 26.29 5.28
N ASN A 760 26.80 27.17 5.67
CA ASN A 760 26.51 28.61 5.87
C ASN A 760 26.82 29.47 4.63
N ALA A 761 27.32 28.88 3.52
CA ALA A 761 27.68 29.60 2.30
C ALA A 761 27.65 28.70 1.05
N GLU A 762 27.41 29.28 -0.14
CA GLU A 762 27.27 28.60 -1.44
C GLU A 762 28.51 27.80 -1.91
N ASN A 763 29.68 27.97 -1.27
CA ASN A 763 30.95 27.29 -1.61
C ASN A 763 31.60 26.57 -0.42
N HIS A 764 30.84 26.21 0.61
CA HIS A 764 31.37 25.52 1.79
C HIS A 764 31.52 24.02 1.52
N GLU A 765 32.76 23.51 1.46
CA GLU A 765 33.00 22.06 1.52
C GLU A 765 32.61 21.57 2.92
N PRO A 766 31.60 20.70 3.03
CA PRO A 766 31.08 20.36 4.34
C PRO A 766 32.02 19.35 4.98
N ARG A 767 32.29 19.57 6.26
CA ARG A 767 33.30 18.86 7.03
C ARG A 767 32.62 17.88 7.98
N PRO A 768 33.14 16.64 8.10
CA PRO A 768 32.61 15.70 9.07
C PRO A 768 32.88 16.22 10.49
N ILE A 769 31.83 16.35 11.29
CA ILE A 769 31.86 16.89 12.66
C ILE A 769 31.34 15.92 13.72
N GLY A 770 30.73 14.80 13.30
CA GLY A 770 30.20 13.80 14.22
C GLY A 770 29.92 12.47 13.54
N VAL A 771 29.64 11.45 14.35
CA VAL A 771 29.23 10.13 13.89
C VAL A 771 28.06 9.64 14.73
N GLY A 772 26.97 9.25 14.07
CA GLY A 772 25.86 8.51 14.66
C GLY A 772 26.10 7.02 14.52
N TYR A 773 26.14 6.28 15.63
CA TYR A 773 26.36 4.84 15.61
C TYR A 773 25.02 4.10 15.72
N MET A 774 24.67 3.30 14.71
CA MET A 774 23.46 2.47 14.74
C MET A 774 23.80 1.14 15.43
N GLY A 775 23.28 0.95 16.64
CA GLY A 775 23.39 -0.30 17.39
C GLY A 775 22.73 -1.44 16.60
N PRO A 776 23.35 -2.63 16.51
CA PRO A 776 22.72 -3.74 15.81
C PRO A 776 21.57 -4.29 16.66
N SER A 777 20.55 -4.86 16.01
CA SER A 777 19.42 -5.41 16.74
C SER A 777 19.78 -6.66 17.55
N LEU A 778 19.14 -6.82 18.70
CA LEU A 778 19.12 -8.13 19.37
C LEU A 778 18.18 -9.09 18.65
N THR A 779 17.07 -8.59 18.08
CA THR A 779 16.14 -9.43 17.31
C THR A 779 16.76 -9.99 16.03
N THR A 780 16.26 -11.15 15.60
CA THR A 780 16.49 -11.76 14.28
C THR A 780 15.67 -11.10 13.17
N PHE A 781 14.67 -10.28 13.52
CA PHE A 781 13.78 -9.64 12.57
C PHE A 781 14.51 -8.56 11.76
N ARG A 782 14.56 -8.58 10.43
CA ARG A 782 14.45 -9.79 9.62
C ARG A 782 15.80 -10.17 9.04
N ASN A 783 16.04 -11.47 9.02
CA ASN A 783 17.14 -12.10 8.31
C ASN A 783 18.51 -11.57 8.72
N VAL A 784 18.72 -11.48 10.02
CA VAL A 784 19.95 -11.01 10.65
C VAL A 784 20.24 -11.84 11.90
N ASN A 785 21.51 -12.02 12.24
CA ASN A 785 21.89 -12.72 13.45
C ASN A 785 21.82 -11.77 14.67
N PRO A 786 21.31 -12.20 15.84
CA PRO A 786 21.29 -11.39 17.06
C PRO A 786 22.67 -10.84 17.41
N ALA A 787 22.75 -9.57 17.79
CA ALA A 787 24.00 -8.92 18.14
C ALA A 787 23.82 -7.84 19.23
N PHE A 788 24.94 -7.45 19.82
CA PHE A 788 25.05 -6.27 20.68
C PHE A 788 26.42 -5.61 20.49
N ARG A 789 26.58 -4.38 20.97
CA ARG A 789 27.83 -3.62 20.83
C ARG A 789 28.42 -3.20 22.16
N ILE A 790 29.75 -3.17 22.20
CA ILE A 790 30.55 -2.60 23.29
C ILE A 790 31.43 -1.50 22.72
N TYR A 791 31.45 -0.35 23.37
CA TYR A 791 32.36 0.76 23.08
C TYR A 791 33.46 0.83 24.13
N GLU A 792 34.69 0.96 23.64
CA GLU A 792 35.84 1.39 24.43
C GLU A 792 35.96 2.89 24.28
N MET A 793 35.90 3.63 25.38
CA MET A 793 35.87 5.09 25.37
C MET A 793 36.94 5.68 26.27
N ASN A 794 37.34 6.90 25.97
CA ASN A 794 38.29 7.65 26.79
C ASN A 794 37.56 8.28 27.99
N LYS A 795 37.98 7.96 29.21
CA LYS A 795 37.40 8.51 30.45
C LYS A 795 37.56 10.02 30.57
N LYS A 796 38.53 10.66 29.94
CA LYS A 796 38.72 12.11 30.05
C LYS A 796 37.93 12.87 28.98
N THR A 797 38.09 12.49 27.72
CA THR A 797 37.46 13.19 26.59
C THR A 797 36.04 12.74 26.32
N LYS A 798 35.65 11.56 26.85
CA LYS A 798 34.37 10.89 26.62
C LYS A 798 34.10 10.51 25.16
N GLN A 799 35.14 10.57 24.32
CA GLN A 799 35.12 10.12 22.93
C GLN A 799 35.30 8.60 22.84
N ILE A 800 34.82 8.04 21.73
CA ILE A 800 34.95 6.62 21.40
C ILE A 800 36.37 6.36 20.87
N ILE A 801 37.06 5.38 21.47
CA ILE A 801 38.38 4.91 21.04
C ILE A 801 38.23 3.77 20.04
N ASN A 802 37.34 2.81 20.31
CA ASN A 802 37.04 1.66 19.45
C ASN A 802 35.65 1.10 19.78
N HIS A 803 35.13 0.23 18.93
CA HIS A 803 33.95 -0.58 19.24
C HIS A 803 34.06 -2.01 18.76
N TYR A 804 33.33 -2.88 19.44
CA TYR A 804 33.32 -4.32 19.26
C TYR A 804 31.87 -4.78 19.15
N THR A 805 31.51 -5.45 18.05
CA THR A 805 30.19 -6.08 17.91
C THR A 805 30.33 -7.57 18.18
N TYR A 806 29.49 -8.09 19.07
CA TYR A 806 29.37 -9.52 19.36
C TYR A 806 28.05 -10.03 18.80
N TYR A 807 28.05 -11.25 18.28
CA TYR A 807 26.87 -11.86 17.69
C TYR A 807 26.80 -13.35 18.02
N VAL A 808 25.63 -13.93 17.79
CA VAL A 808 25.44 -15.38 17.77
C VAL A 808 24.86 -15.80 16.43
N ASP A 809 25.44 -16.85 15.85
CA ASP A 809 24.86 -17.49 14.68
C ASP A 809 23.65 -18.33 15.11
N ILE A 810 22.44 -17.90 14.74
CA ILE A 810 21.23 -18.53 15.26
C ILE A 810 21.01 -19.94 14.69
N GLU A 811 21.48 -20.22 13.47
CA GLU A 811 21.41 -21.55 12.89
C GLU A 811 22.39 -22.52 13.58
N GLU A 812 23.60 -22.05 13.89
CA GLU A 812 24.57 -22.80 14.72
C GLU A 812 24.03 -23.04 16.13
N ALA A 813 23.47 -22.01 16.76
CA ALA A 813 22.88 -22.11 18.10
C ALA A 813 21.73 -23.12 18.15
N ASN A 814 20.87 -23.12 17.13
CA ASN A 814 19.78 -24.09 17.01
C ASN A 814 20.29 -25.52 16.77
N ARG A 815 21.30 -25.71 15.91
CA ARG A 815 21.89 -27.03 15.65
C ARG A 815 22.60 -27.61 16.87
N ASN A 816 23.34 -26.78 17.60
CA ASN A 816 24.12 -27.20 18.77
C ASN A 816 23.32 -27.14 20.07
N ASN A 817 22.08 -26.61 20.02
CA ASN A 817 21.22 -26.36 21.17
C ASN A 817 21.86 -25.46 22.25
N GLN A 818 22.81 -24.60 21.85
CA GLN A 818 23.56 -23.73 22.73
C GLN A 818 23.99 -22.46 21.96
N PRO A 819 23.64 -21.25 22.43
CA PRO A 819 24.06 -20.01 21.79
C PRO A 819 25.52 -19.73 22.14
N GLU A 820 26.37 -19.66 21.12
CA GLU A 820 27.77 -19.27 21.26
C GLU A 820 27.95 -17.83 20.79
N TRP A 821 27.95 -16.90 21.75
CA TRP A 821 28.27 -15.50 21.50
C TRP A 821 29.75 -15.34 21.21
N LYS A 822 30.08 -14.71 20.08
CA LYS A 822 31.46 -14.53 19.61
C LYS A 822 31.65 -13.13 19.03
N LEU A 823 32.90 -12.66 19.07
CA LEU A 823 33.28 -11.39 18.46
C LEU A 823 33.01 -11.47 16.95
N LEU A 824 32.15 -10.60 16.44
CA LEU A 824 31.93 -10.43 15.01
C LEU A 824 33.10 -9.65 14.40
N TYR A 825 33.41 -8.48 14.99
CA TYR A 825 34.52 -7.65 14.57
C TYR A 825 34.94 -6.62 15.63
N ASP A 826 36.20 -6.18 15.50
CA ASP A 826 36.78 -4.97 16.07
C ASP A 826 36.82 -3.90 14.98
N ALA A 827 36.24 -2.72 15.22
CA ALA A 827 36.09 -1.70 14.18
C ALA A 827 37.41 -1.19 13.62
N LYS A 828 38.37 -0.84 14.48
CA LYS A 828 39.69 -0.36 14.05
C LYS A 828 40.44 -1.44 13.28
N SER A 829 40.46 -2.66 13.79
CA SER A 829 41.18 -3.76 13.15
C SER A 829 40.56 -4.17 11.83
N LEU A 830 39.23 -4.22 11.73
CA LEU A 830 38.54 -4.65 10.51
C LEU A 830 38.71 -3.65 9.37
N TYR A 831 38.49 -2.36 9.67
CA TYR A 831 38.50 -1.29 8.67
C TYR A 831 39.85 -0.57 8.56
N ASN A 832 40.87 -1.04 9.30
CA ASN A 832 42.20 -0.42 9.35
C ASN A 832 42.16 1.08 9.70
N LEU A 833 41.34 1.46 10.69
CA LEU A 833 41.16 2.85 11.11
C LEU A 833 42.18 3.23 12.19
N GLN A 834 42.76 4.43 12.05
CA GLN A 834 43.70 4.97 13.04
C GLN A 834 42.99 5.42 14.32
N ASP A 835 41.78 5.95 14.16
CA ASP A 835 40.87 6.42 15.19
C ASP A 835 39.41 6.29 14.72
N LEU A 836 38.46 6.62 15.57
CA LEU A 836 37.03 6.64 15.27
C LEU A 836 36.50 8.08 15.15
N GLU A 837 37.37 9.03 14.81
CA GLU A 837 36.98 10.42 14.58
C GLU A 837 36.13 10.54 13.29
N PRO A 838 35.30 11.59 13.16
CA PRO A 838 34.40 11.75 12.01
C PRO A 838 35.09 11.67 10.64
N GLN A 839 36.33 12.15 10.55
CA GLN A 839 37.11 12.08 9.30
C GLN A 839 37.46 10.64 8.90
N SER A 840 37.83 9.79 9.85
CA SER A 840 38.16 8.38 9.57
C SER A 840 36.96 7.60 9.01
N TRP A 841 35.75 7.89 9.51
CA TRP A 841 34.51 7.31 8.99
C TRP A 841 34.10 7.88 7.63
N HIS A 842 34.34 9.17 7.40
CA HIS A 842 34.21 9.78 6.07
C HIS A 842 35.12 9.09 5.06
N ASP A 843 36.41 8.98 5.36
CA ASP A 843 37.42 8.37 4.48
C ASP A 843 37.09 6.90 4.19
N LEU A 844 36.61 6.14 5.19
CA LEU A 844 36.10 4.77 4.99
C LEU A 844 34.93 4.74 4.01
N SER A 845 33.97 5.65 4.15
CA SER A 845 32.82 5.74 3.24
C SER A 845 33.24 6.10 1.80
N GLU A 846 34.34 6.84 1.63
CA GLU A 846 34.93 7.13 0.32
C GLU A 846 35.65 5.92 -0.26
N ARG A 847 36.36 5.16 0.58
CA ARG A 847 37.00 3.90 0.16
C ARG A 847 35.98 2.89 -0.35
N PHE A 848 34.81 2.79 0.28
CA PHE A 848 33.73 1.94 -0.23
C PHE A 848 33.36 2.23 -1.68
N LEU A 849 33.53 3.47 -2.18
CA LEU A 849 33.23 3.78 -3.58
C LEU A 849 34.18 3.11 -4.56
N ASN A 850 35.44 3.03 -4.18
CA ASN A 850 36.54 2.66 -5.06
C ASN A 850 37.06 1.23 -4.80
N ASP A 851 36.82 0.69 -3.60
CA ASP A 851 37.18 -0.66 -3.19
C ASP A 851 35.91 -1.51 -3.00
N GLU A 852 35.73 -2.52 -3.86
CA GLU A 852 34.57 -3.40 -3.78
C GLU A 852 34.70 -4.44 -2.66
N ASP A 853 35.91 -4.91 -2.35
CA ASP A 853 36.12 -5.94 -1.33
C ASP A 853 35.88 -5.35 0.07
N GLU A 854 36.29 -4.11 0.29
CA GLU A 854 36.00 -3.37 1.52
C GLU A 854 34.50 -3.07 1.66
N TYR A 855 33.82 -2.69 0.58
CA TYR A 855 32.37 -2.51 0.59
C TYR A 855 31.63 -3.84 0.87
N GLN A 856 32.03 -4.95 0.24
CA GLN A 856 31.45 -6.26 0.51
C GLN A 856 31.69 -6.71 1.95
N THR A 857 32.86 -6.38 2.51
CA THR A 857 33.16 -6.60 3.93
C THR A 857 32.19 -5.83 4.82
N PHE A 858 31.97 -4.54 4.56
CA PHE A 858 30.96 -3.75 5.26
C PHE A 858 29.57 -4.38 5.15
N GLN A 859 29.09 -4.73 3.95
CA GLN A 859 27.75 -5.30 3.80
C GLN A 859 27.58 -6.63 4.57
N ARG A 860 28.62 -7.48 4.59
CA ARG A 860 28.62 -8.73 5.35
C ARG A 860 28.51 -8.47 6.86
N ILE A 861 29.20 -7.46 7.37
CA ILE A 861 29.18 -7.10 8.79
C ILE A 861 27.87 -6.41 9.16
N ALA A 862 27.37 -5.49 8.33
CA ALA A 862 26.08 -4.81 8.49
C ALA A 862 24.92 -5.80 8.62
N SER A 863 24.96 -6.88 7.84
CA SER A 863 24.00 -7.99 7.87
C SER A 863 24.36 -9.12 8.85
N ARG A 864 25.45 -8.99 9.61
CA ARG A 864 25.90 -9.95 10.64
C ARG A 864 26.08 -11.37 10.10
N ASN A 865 26.84 -11.46 9.00
CA ASN A 865 27.15 -12.66 8.21
C ASN A 865 25.96 -13.31 7.49
N GLN A 866 24.82 -12.62 7.33
CA GLN A 866 23.69 -13.14 6.58
C GLN A 866 23.78 -12.86 5.07
N ALA A 867 23.20 -13.76 4.28
CA ALA A 867 23.19 -13.63 2.83
C ALA A 867 22.28 -12.46 2.39
N LEU A 868 22.87 -11.42 1.81
CA LEU A 868 22.18 -10.23 1.29
C LEU A 868 21.13 -10.55 0.20
N ASN A 869 21.18 -11.74 -0.41
CA ASN A 869 20.37 -12.11 -1.57
C ASN A 869 18.89 -12.34 -1.27
N LYS A 870 18.49 -12.46 0.01
CA LYS A 870 17.11 -12.78 0.40
C LYS A 870 16.33 -11.55 0.88
N TYR A 871 16.98 -10.64 1.61
CA TYR A 871 16.36 -9.41 2.12
C TYR A 871 17.24 -8.15 2.01
N GLY A 872 18.17 -8.12 1.05
CA GLY A 872 19.12 -7.03 0.90
C GLY A 872 18.49 -5.65 0.81
N SER A 873 19.21 -4.66 1.36
CA SER A 873 18.90 -3.23 1.35
C SER A 873 18.68 -2.63 -0.03
N CYS A 874 18.91 -3.38 -1.13
CA CYS A 874 18.70 -2.99 -2.52
C CYS A 874 17.26 -3.21 -2.98
N ARG A 875 16.71 -2.26 -3.75
CA ARG A 875 15.36 -2.41 -4.32
C ARG A 875 15.38 -3.49 -5.42
N ALA A 876 14.29 -4.24 -5.58
CA ALA A 876 14.21 -5.39 -6.50
C ALA A 876 14.54 -5.08 -7.99
N LEU A 877 14.43 -3.82 -8.40
CA LEU A 877 14.72 -3.34 -9.76
C LEU A 877 16.01 -2.48 -9.85
N GLU A 878 16.72 -2.32 -8.74
CA GLU A 878 17.91 -1.46 -8.64
C GLU A 878 19.16 -2.23 -9.06
N SER A 879 20.01 -1.64 -9.91
CA SER A 879 21.31 -2.24 -10.23
C SER A 879 22.22 -2.26 -9.00
N ARG A 880 23.14 -3.23 -8.92
CA ARG A 880 24.14 -3.31 -7.82
C ARG A 880 24.89 -1.98 -7.61
N LYS A 881 25.22 -1.28 -8.69
CA LYS A 881 25.90 0.03 -8.65
C LYS A 881 25.01 1.12 -8.04
N GLN A 882 23.73 1.17 -8.40
CA GLN A 882 22.77 2.12 -7.83
C GLN A 882 22.55 1.84 -6.34
N CYS A 883 22.35 0.58 -5.97
CA CYS A 883 22.18 0.20 -4.58
C CYS A 883 23.40 0.56 -3.72
N LYS A 884 24.61 0.24 -4.21
CA LYS A 884 25.86 0.64 -3.55
C LYS A 884 25.94 2.15 -3.32
N LYS A 885 25.64 2.93 -4.37
CA LYS A 885 25.63 4.40 -4.31
C LYS A 885 24.62 4.91 -3.29
N ARG A 886 23.39 4.37 -3.26
CA ARG A 886 22.37 4.75 -2.27
C ARG A 886 22.75 4.39 -0.83
N ILE A 887 23.30 3.21 -0.60
CA ILE A 887 23.74 2.81 0.75
C ILE A 887 24.86 3.75 1.23
N ILE A 888 25.87 4.01 0.41
CA ILE A 888 26.95 4.94 0.77
C ILE A 888 26.41 6.36 0.96
N CYS A 889 25.43 6.77 0.15
CA CYS A 889 24.73 8.04 0.33
C CYS A 889 24.02 8.09 1.69
N LYS A 890 23.30 7.04 2.11
CA LYS A 890 22.67 6.95 3.44
C LYS A 890 23.70 7.12 4.57
N LEU A 891 24.90 6.54 4.44
CA LEU A 891 25.98 6.70 5.43
C LEU A 891 26.52 8.15 5.49
N ARG A 892 26.33 8.97 4.44
CA ARG A 892 26.89 10.33 4.28
C ARG A 892 25.87 11.46 4.22
N SER A 893 24.57 11.18 4.11
CA SER A 893 23.56 12.23 3.99
C SER A 893 23.32 12.87 5.34
N THR A 894 23.61 14.17 5.47
CA THR A 894 23.21 15.02 6.63
C THR A 894 22.01 15.93 6.38
N PHE A 895 21.61 16.09 5.11
CA PHE A 895 20.61 17.09 4.72
C PHE A 895 19.58 16.51 3.76
N SER A 896 18.32 16.90 3.94
CA SER A 896 17.20 16.52 3.08
C SER A 896 16.99 17.43 1.87
N LYS A 897 17.49 18.67 1.90
CA LYS A 897 17.48 19.61 0.78
C LYS A 897 18.81 20.36 0.66
N HIS A 898 19.26 20.53 -0.59
CA HIS A 898 20.19 21.54 -1.09
C HIS A 898 21.47 21.89 -0.30
N GLY A 899 22.01 21.00 0.54
CA GLY A 899 23.41 21.06 0.96
C GLY A 899 24.37 20.50 -0.10
N PRO A 900 25.66 20.91 -0.14
CA PRO A 900 26.64 20.55 -1.18
C PRO A 900 26.81 19.04 -1.43
N TYR A 901 26.41 18.15 -0.50
CA TYR A 901 26.33 16.70 -0.76
C TYR A 901 24.96 16.19 -1.19
N SER A 902 23.85 16.86 -0.85
CA SER A 902 22.55 16.55 -1.46
C SER A 902 22.46 17.02 -2.93
N SER A 903 23.33 17.98 -3.31
CA SER A 903 23.54 18.52 -4.65
C SER A 903 24.85 18.08 -5.32
N ASN A 904 25.66 17.23 -4.69
CA ASN A 904 26.74 16.58 -5.42
C ASN A 904 26.09 15.59 -6.40
N GLU A 905 26.57 15.53 -7.64
CA GLU A 905 26.29 14.48 -8.65
C GLU A 905 26.30 13.04 -8.04
N PHE A 906 26.96 12.88 -6.88
CA PHE A 906 27.03 11.66 -6.09
C PHE A 906 25.75 11.27 -5.30
N CYS A 907 24.87 12.17 -4.88
CA CYS A 907 23.58 11.80 -4.24
C CYS A 907 22.36 12.39 -4.98
N GLU A 908 22.59 13.20 -6.01
CA GLU A 908 21.54 13.73 -6.90
C GLU A 908 20.65 12.61 -7.46
N GLY A 909 19.33 12.78 -7.31
CA GLY A 909 18.31 11.86 -7.80
C GLY A 909 18.15 10.55 -7.02
N GLN A 910 18.97 10.30 -5.99
CA GLN A 910 18.94 9.08 -5.17
C GLN A 910 18.22 9.27 -3.83
N MET A 911 18.24 10.48 -3.27
CA MET A 911 17.23 10.89 -2.29
C MET A 911 15.92 11.10 -3.03
N TRP A 912 15.30 10.01 -3.46
CA TRP A 912 13.86 9.97 -3.68
C TRP A 912 13.19 9.95 -2.30
N VAL A 913 13.49 10.94 -1.47
CA VAL A 913 12.46 11.48 -0.60
C VAL A 913 11.67 12.28 -1.63
N PRO A 914 10.41 11.91 -1.94
CA PRO A 914 9.54 12.89 -2.53
C PRO A 914 9.79 14.15 -1.70
N HIS A 915 9.95 15.33 -2.31
CA HIS A 915 9.30 16.45 -1.64
C HIS A 915 7.97 15.87 -1.18
N LEU A 916 7.72 15.84 0.12
CA LEU A 916 6.37 15.83 0.58
C LEU A 916 6.00 17.30 0.43
N PRO A 917 5.68 17.85 -0.78
CA PRO A 917 4.86 19.01 -0.75
C PRO A 917 3.58 18.55 -0.04
N GLU A 918 2.82 19.51 0.45
CA GLU A 918 1.49 19.31 1.01
C GLU A 918 0.57 18.46 0.08
N ASP A 919 1.01 18.19 -1.15
CA ASP A 919 0.37 17.53 -2.27
C ASP A 919 0.71 16.02 -2.40
N TRP A 920 1.75 15.48 -1.73
CA TRP A 920 2.14 14.06 -1.87
C TRP A 920 1.15 13.09 -1.20
N PHE A 921 0.51 13.49 -0.10
CA PHE A 921 -0.50 12.63 0.54
C PHE A 921 -1.68 12.32 -0.40
N LEU A 922 -2.02 13.25 -1.28
CA LEU A 922 -2.95 13.03 -2.38
C LEU A 922 -2.24 12.30 -3.54
N THR A 923 -1.12 12.77 -4.07
CA THR A 923 -0.55 12.24 -5.33
C THR A 923 0.24 10.92 -5.23
N ALA A 924 0.70 10.48 -4.06
CA ALA A 924 1.41 9.20 -3.92
C ALA A 924 0.49 8.02 -3.73
N THR A 925 -0.55 8.25 -2.92
CA THR A 925 -1.60 7.29 -2.62
C THR A 925 -2.64 7.26 -3.76
N LEU A 926 -2.79 8.37 -4.52
CA LEU A 926 -3.64 8.42 -5.73
C LEU A 926 -2.93 8.37 -7.09
N GLY A 927 -1.61 8.63 -7.21
CA GLY A 927 -1.02 8.95 -8.53
C GLY A 927 -0.03 7.94 -9.10
N LYS A 928 0.96 7.45 -8.35
CA LYS A 928 2.09 6.72 -8.97
C LYS A 928 2.02 5.19 -8.97
N LYS A 929 1.21 4.57 -8.12
CA LYS A 929 0.99 3.10 -8.13
C LYS A 929 -0.48 2.66 -8.27
N LEU A 930 -1.41 3.62 -8.25
CA LEU A 930 -2.84 3.43 -8.51
C LEU A 930 -3.28 4.49 -9.53
N ASN A 931 -3.10 4.25 -10.83
CA ASN A 931 -3.61 5.15 -11.89
C ASN A 931 -5.16 5.31 -11.79
N VAL A 932 -5.64 6.27 -11.00
CA VAL A 932 -7.05 6.69 -10.94
C VAL A 932 -7.11 8.21 -10.84
N LEU A 933 -7.56 8.80 -11.95
CA LEU A 933 -8.17 10.11 -12.15
C LEU A 933 -8.66 10.80 -10.86
N VAL A 934 -7.80 11.65 -10.30
CA VAL A 934 -8.18 13.04 -10.05
C VAL A 934 -7.11 13.84 -10.78
N ASP A 935 -7.46 14.37 -11.94
CA ASP A 935 -6.58 15.24 -12.73
C ASP A 935 -6.56 16.61 -12.05
N MET A 936 -5.81 16.73 -10.95
CA MET A 936 -5.47 18.03 -10.35
C MET A 936 -4.29 18.70 -11.07
N ASP A 937 -3.54 17.94 -11.86
CA ASP A 937 -2.36 18.43 -12.61
C ASP A 937 -2.76 19.33 -13.80
N LYS A 938 -4.02 19.32 -14.22
CA LYS A 938 -4.53 20.26 -15.24
C LYS A 938 -4.68 21.71 -14.79
N PHE A 939 -4.37 22.04 -13.53
CA PHE A 939 -4.41 23.42 -13.06
C PHE A 939 -3.04 24.14 -13.05
N GLU A 940 -1.93 23.45 -13.36
CA GLU A 940 -0.59 24.05 -13.18
C GLU A 940 0.27 24.26 -14.44
N GLU A 941 -0.14 23.88 -15.66
CA GLU A 941 0.75 24.10 -16.83
C GLU A 941 0.16 24.62 -18.16
N GLU A 942 -1.08 25.10 -18.21
CA GLU A 942 -1.59 25.83 -19.40
C GLU A 942 -2.36 27.09 -19.00
N ASP A 943 -1.63 28.21 -18.84
CA ASP A 943 -1.96 29.53 -19.42
C ASP A 943 -1.21 30.67 -18.71
N TYR A 944 0.06 30.84 -19.10
CA TYR A 944 0.73 32.14 -19.05
C TYR A 944 1.09 32.55 -20.48
N ASN A 945 0.10 32.62 -21.36
CA ASN A 945 0.03 33.48 -22.56
C ASN A 945 -1.09 33.02 -23.51
N LYS A 946 -2.31 33.54 -23.32
CA LYS A 946 -3.20 33.97 -24.42
C LYS A 946 -4.45 34.67 -23.87
N SER A 947 -4.64 35.88 -24.34
CA SER A 947 -5.84 36.68 -24.14
C SER A 947 -7.02 36.13 -24.95
N GLY A 948 -8.13 35.88 -24.26
CA GLY A 948 -9.52 36.03 -24.74
C GLY A 948 -10.09 34.90 -25.61
N HIS A 949 -11.00 34.11 -25.02
CA HIS A 949 -12.33 33.78 -25.57
C HIS A 949 -13.16 33.05 -24.51
N ASP A 950 -14.44 33.42 -24.42
CA ASP A 950 -15.46 32.80 -23.57
C ASP A 950 -15.70 31.34 -24.01
N ASP A 951 -15.75 30.40 -23.06
CA ASP A 951 -16.50 29.16 -23.20
C ASP A 951 -16.85 28.60 -21.80
N ASP A 952 -18.15 28.45 -21.55
CA ASP A 952 -18.76 27.90 -20.34
C ASP A 952 -18.52 26.38 -20.26
N GLY A 953 -17.72 25.94 -19.28
CA GLY A 953 -17.51 24.53 -18.95
C GLY A 953 -17.77 24.25 -17.47
N GLU A 954 -18.79 23.44 -17.18
CA GLU A 954 -19.15 22.95 -15.85
C GLU A 954 -17.96 22.32 -15.13
N SER A 955 -17.73 22.72 -13.88
CA SER A 955 -16.76 22.12 -12.98
C SER A 955 -17.37 20.90 -12.30
N ASP A 956 -16.74 19.73 -12.46
CA ASP A 956 -17.11 18.50 -11.74
C ASP A 956 -16.81 18.67 -10.24
N GLY A 957 -17.86 18.87 -9.45
CA GLY A 957 -17.80 19.04 -7.99
C GLY A 957 -17.51 17.74 -7.22
N PHE A 958 -16.82 17.89 -6.09
CA PHE A 958 -16.58 16.83 -5.10
C PHE A 958 -17.92 16.31 -4.54
N THR A 959 -18.30 15.07 -4.81
CA THR A 959 -19.55 14.47 -4.29
C THR A 959 -19.31 13.71 -2.98
N LEU A 960 -20.15 13.97 -1.96
CA LEU A 960 -20.08 13.37 -0.61
C LEU A 960 -20.13 11.82 -0.62
N GLU A 961 -20.75 11.21 -1.64
CA GLU A 961 -20.82 9.74 -1.81
C GLU A 961 -19.45 9.06 -2.02
N GLY A 962 -18.43 9.79 -2.46
CA GLY A 962 -17.07 9.27 -2.72
C GLY A 962 -16.14 9.28 -1.50
N LEU A 963 -16.51 10.00 -0.44
CA LEU A 963 -15.63 10.31 0.69
C LEU A 963 -15.23 9.06 1.50
N PRO A 964 -16.15 8.13 1.87
CA PRO A 964 -15.76 6.90 2.57
C PRO A 964 -14.74 6.07 1.77
N ARG A 965 -14.85 6.03 0.44
CA ARG A 965 -13.96 5.22 -0.41
C ARG A 965 -12.56 5.83 -0.54
N ALA A 966 -12.45 7.16 -0.60
CA ALA A 966 -11.16 7.86 -0.58
C ALA A 966 -10.44 7.66 0.76
N ILE A 967 -11.21 7.77 1.84
CA ILE A 967 -10.75 7.54 3.21
C ILE A 967 -10.26 6.10 3.42
N VAL A 968 -11.03 5.09 3.01
CA VAL A 968 -10.62 3.68 3.15
C VAL A 968 -9.29 3.41 2.43
N ARG A 969 -9.08 4.00 1.24
CA ARG A 969 -7.81 3.84 0.50
C ARG A 969 -6.64 4.53 1.20
N LEU A 970 -6.87 5.71 1.76
CA LEU A 970 -5.86 6.40 2.56
C LEU A 970 -5.52 5.56 3.79
N ILE A 971 -6.51 5.07 4.54
CA ILE A 971 -6.29 4.19 5.69
C ILE A 971 -5.54 2.93 5.30
N LEU A 972 -5.84 2.28 4.17
CA LEU A 972 -5.10 1.08 3.79
C LEU A 972 -3.66 1.38 3.36
N GLY A 973 -3.43 2.47 2.61
CA GLY A 973 -2.07 2.90 2.28
C GLY A 973 -1.26 3.32 3.51
N LEU A 974 -1.95 3.83 4.52
CA LEU A 974 -1.41 4.24 5.79
C LEU A 974 -1.13 3.02 6.69
N VAL A 975 -2.16 2.27 7.05
CA VAL A 975 -2.14 1.14 8.01
C VAL A 975 -1.35 -0.05 7.49
N LEU A 976 -1.36 -0.30 6.19
CA LEU A 976 -0.61 -1.40 5.58
C LEU A 976 0.74 -0.91 5.03
N GLY A 977 0.96 0.40 4.86
CA GLY A 977 2.22 0.94 4.33
C GLY A 977 3.34 1.11 5.37
N GLY A 978 3.15 0.62 6.59
CA GLY A 978 4.20 0.53 7.60
C GLY A 978 5.09 -0.69 7.35
N ASP A 979 6.38 -0.44 7.23
CA ASP A 979 7.48 -1.38 7.01
C ASP A 979 7.62 -1.97 5.61
N ASP A 980 8.89 -2.10 5.21
CA ASP A 980 9.43 -2.59 3.93
C ASP A 980 8.83 -3.92 3.39
N ALA A 981 7.94 -4.56 4.14
CA ALA A 981 7.21 -5.76 3.75
C ALA A 981 6.16 -5.52 2.65
N ILE A 982 5.57 -4.34 2.52
CA ILE A 982 4.58 -4.03 1.46
C ILE A 982 5.22 -3.45 0.20
N CYS A 983 6.46 -2.96 0.30
CA CYS A 983 7.22 -2.46 -0.85
C CYS A 983 7.85 -3.57 -1.73
N ARG A 984 7.76 -4.85 -1.33
CA ARG A 984 8.26 -6.01 -2.10
C ARG A 984 7.22 -6.65 -3.01
#